data_AF-A0AAW0GWE4-F1
#
_entry.id   AF-A0AAW0GWE4-F1
#
_cell.length_a   1.000
_cell.length_b   1.000
_cell.length_c   1.000
_cell.angle_alpha   90.00
_cell.angle_beta   90.00
_cell.angle_gamma   90.00
#
_symmetry.space_group_name_H-M   'P 1'
#
loop_
_entity.id
_entity.type
_entity.pdbx_description
1 polymer ?
#
loop_
_entity_poly.entity_id
_entity_poly.type
_entity_poly.pdbx_seq_one_letter_code
_entity_poly.pdbx_strand_id
1 'polypeptide(L)'
;MVSMQVLVNLLQRSNNSCIPEFSDPDNRLVVTYENGTPIQDTLLSIQLMELDVQNHFQHQFRDTKRVLKALGSSASNLFWRHWMESTEKDLHMHTKTAMLKLIESWTFDMPSLSSSYSSSNVSPQFTKLAKILQSFEPHGADFRGIIVVERRSVAVMMAELLCYVDETSDFIRAVAVTSSKTLDSNSGKKLLGQFISGELNLLIVTEHVKVLHVGRPSVLIWYDLVDDPPRFCYQSQPGERRYYVIHLAETANEKHRIRLSLQDNVPLKDEDFDILFGKCREESNGSSTSSEDTDDDETTFIQDPITGKRLGPRDAKKALIRFLQEYHDDKNHRPIITLSEDSTGRYLCRVDLPSSLELGVISVWGTPQPSATQAEREACFIACQALYERGLFDYEFFPPTHDSFQDDYIKEGGNLSAIAASGMRRYERAVPLCWSTTVSAKTNKLYPLLVTLASWLSPVLILTRFPLPEIPCFSVFSSADYHYSVRCLRCAPVVINEEQLGLLHRYTLRLARALTNRELVFSTHELLYFFSPVCNTSVKMEELPENKWSRPDISSRIDWNAIKLAAEQLFTPLVQEGSNLDEALIDAVIQDRWVEFTNRYNLVGIRSDLTPLSKNPESPDEPSFMEFCKTRRKNFDGLKDESQPMIEASIIPPLVDLLNPIPKPYRDRAEVTDKVNFRTAQFLPSITHRLSDILLAKQLNDNFFENRISQHHLFEALFPPSAETESSYERLELLGKQYTLFMFSPFP
;
A
#
# COMPACT_ATOMS: atom_id res chain seq x y z
N MET A 1 -9.29 14.29 43.39
CA MET A 1 -9.85 12.95 43.73
C MET A 1 -11.37 12.90 43.74
N VAL A 2 -12.09 13.90 44.29
CA VAL A 2 -13.57 13.89 44.35
C VAL A 2 -14.25 13.88 42.97
N SER A 3 -13.68 14.52 41.94
CA SER A 3 -14.29 14.64 40.60
C SER A 3 -14.32 13.33 39.79
N MET A 4 -13.27 12.50 39.80
CA MET A 4 -13.25 11.25 39.02
C MET A 4 -14.23 10.21 39.57
N GLN A 5 -14.37 10.11 40.90
CA GLN A 5 -15.35 9.23 41.52
C GLN A 5 -16.80 9.66 41.20
N VAL A 6 -17.05 10.97 41.08
CA VAL A 6 -18.36 11.51 40.67
C VAL A 6 -18.63 11.24 39.19
N LEU A 7 -17.63 11.39 38.32
CA LEU A 7 -17.72 11.08 36.89
C LEU A 7 -17.97 9.59 36.65
N VAL A 8 -17.24 8.73 37.36
CA VAL A 8 -17.42 7.26 37.36
C VAL A 8 -18.80 6.88 37.91
N ASN A 9 -19.25 7.48 39.02
CA ASN A 9 -20.57 7.21 39.59
C ASN A 9 -21.74 7.71 38.71
N LEU A 10 -21.55 8.81 37.96
CA LEU A 10 -22.55 9.32 37.02
C LEU A 10 -22.64 8.45 35.76
N LEU A 11 -21.50 7.99 35.23
CA LEU A 11 -21.44 7.06 34.09
C LEU A 11 -21.96 5.66 34.47
N GLN A 12 -21.76 5.22 35.71
CA GLN A 12 -22.28 3.95 36.24
C GLN A 12 -23.80 3.97 36.49
N ARG A 13 -24.42 5.14 36.69
CA ARG A 13 -25.88 5.26 36.94
C ARG A 13 -26.73 5.32 35.66
N SER A 14 -26.14 5.63 34.51
CA SER A 14 -26.83 5.53 33.21
C SER A 14 -26.66 4.12 32.63
N ASN A 15 -27.54 3.18 33.02
CA ASN A 15 -27.48 1.77 32.61
C ASN A 15 -27.46 1.57 31.08
N ASN A 16 -26.39 0.93 30.57
CA ASN A 16 -26.40 -0.43 30.04
C ASN A 16 -24.96 -0.96 30.04
N SER A 17 -24.82 -2.24 30.39
CA SER A 17 -23.58 -2.94 30.70
C SER A 17 -22.45 -2.80 29.67
N CYS A 18 -21.38 -2.12 30.04
CA CYS A 18 -19.99 -2.41 29.63
C CYS A 18 -19.07 -1.93 30.74
N ILE A 19 -18.37 -2.85 31.37
CA ILE A 19 -17.40 -2.58 32.44
C ILE A 19 -16.25 -1.78 31.83
N PRO A 20 -15.88 -0.59 32.35
CA PRO A 20 -14.62 0.03 31.97
C PRO A 20 -13.47 -0.79 32.58
N GLU A 21 -12.70 -1.47 31.73
CA GLU A 21 -11.40 -2.00 32.15
C GLU A 21 -10.47 -0.81 32.41
N PHE A 22 -10.10 -0.62 33.67
CA PHE A 22 -9.05 0.31 34.06
C PHE A 22 -7.70 -0.36 33.88
N SER A 23 -6.90 0.12 32.94
CA SER A 23 -5.47 -0.17 32.85
C SER A 23 -4.65 1.11 33.08
N ASP A 24 -4.09 1.19 34.29
CA ASP A 24 -2.83 1.88 34.63
C ASP A 24 -2.76 3.44 34.61
N PRO A 25 -1.64 4.08 35.04
CA PRO A 25 -1.62 5.28 35.91
C PRO A 25 -1.77 6.63 35.20
N ASP A 26 -2.02 6.63 33.90
CA ASP A 26 -2.18 7.85 33.10
C ASP A 26 -3.66 8.23 33.10
N ASN A 27 -3.99 9.48 33.43
CA ASN A 27 -5.36 10.04 33.53
C ASN A 27 -6.17 10.00 32.21
N ARG A 28 -6.33 8.83 31.58
CA ARG A 28 -6.99 8.57 30.31
C ARG A 28 -8.31 7.84 30.55
N LEU A 29 -9.36 8.23 29.83
CA LEU A 29 -10.69 7.63 29.92
C LEU A 29 -11.26 7.42 28.51
N VAL A 30 -11.71 6.21 28.19
CA VAL A 30 -12.46 5.93 26.96
C VAL A 30 -13.94 5.89 27.28
N VAL A 31 -14.74 6.73 26.62
CA VAL A 31 -16.20 6.79 26.76
C VAL A 31 -16.84 6.28 25.49
N THR A 32 -17.63 5.21 25.61
CA THR A 32 -18.30 4.61 24.47
C THR A 32 -19.71 5.17 24.22
N TYR A 33 -20.12 5.19 22.96
CA TYR A 33 -21.47 5.57 22.54
C TYR A 33 -22.03 4.59 21.49
N GLU A 34 -23.34 4.33 21.55
CA GLU A 34 -24.03 3.53 20.54
C GLU A 34 -24.44 4.43 19.37
N ASN A 35 -24.16 3.96 18.15
CA ASN A 35 -24.59 4.67 16.96
C ASN A 35 -26.07 4.38 16.69
N GLY A 36 -26.83 5.43 16.40
CA GLY A 36 -28.26 5.32 16.11
C GLY A 36 -28.54 4.70 14.73
N THR A 37 -29.82 4.53 14.42
CA THR A 37 -30.31 4.15 13.08
C THR A 37 -29.70 5.01 11.97
N PRO A 38 -29.61 4.49 10.71
CA PRO A 38 -29.03 5.23 9.60
C PRO A 38 -29.64 6.63 9.49
N ILE A 39 -28.77 7.64 9.51
CA ILE A 39 -29.15 9.04 9.60
C ILE A 39 -29.72 9.45 8.24
N GLN A 40 -31.01 9.79 8.22
CA GLN A 40 -31.68 10.33 7.04
C GLN A 40 -31.38 11.83 6.91
N ASP A 41 -31.30 12.33 5.67
CA ASP A 41 -31.12 13.75 5.40
C ASP A 41 -32.27 14.57 6.02
N THR A 42 -31.95 15.78 6.51
CA THR A 42 -32.98 16.65 7.11
C THR A 42 -33.94 17.16 6.04
N LEU A 43 -35.20 17.40 6.41
CA LEU A 43 -36.22 17.95 5.50
C LEU A 43 -35.75 19.26 4.83
N LEU A 44 -35.06 20.12 5.59
CA LEU A 44 -34.46 21.34 5.06
C LEU A 44 -33.39 21.03 4.00
N SER A 45 -32.51 20.06 4.26
CA SER A 45 -31.45 19.67 3.32
C SER A 45 -32.04 19.08 2.03
N ILE A 46 -33.10 18.28 2.12
CA ILE A 46 -33.80 17.71 0.96
C ILE A 46 -34.41 18.85 0.11
N GLN A 47 -35.13 19.78 0.73
CA GLN A 47 -35.73 20.92 0.03
C GLN A 47 -34.68 21.86 -0.59
N LEU A 48 -33.53 22.04 0.07
CA LEU A 48 -32.42 22.81 -0.49
C LEU A 48 -31.79 22.09 -1.69
N MET A 49 -31.67 20.76 -1.67
CA MET A 49 -31.18 19.99 -2.85
C MET A 49 -32.13 20.13 -4.03
N GLU A 50 -33.44 20.12 -3.80
CA GLU A 50 -34.45 20.33 -4.87
C GLU A 50 -34.33 21.71 -5.52
N LEU A 51 -33.86 22.73 -4.78
CA LEU A 51 -33.60 24.07 -5.30
C LEU A 51 -32.27 24.19 -6.06
N ASP A 52 -31.31 23.28 -5.84
CA ASP A 52 -29.99 23.27 -6.52
C ASP A 52 -29.89 22.20 -7.61
N VAL A 53 -30.75 22.31 -8.63
CA VAL A 53 -30.80 21.37 -9.77
C VAL A 53 -29.46 21.26 -10.52
N GLN A 54 -28.61 22.28 -10.43
CA GLN A 54 -27.34 22.38 -11.14
C GLN A 54 -26.12 22.02 -10.28
N ASN A 55 -26.33 21.55 -9.04
CA ASN A 55 -25.27 21.06 -8.14
C ASN A 55 -24.16 22.09 -7.84
N HIS A 56 -24.47 23.37 -7.74
CA HIS A 56 -23.47 24.40 -7.46
C HIS A 56 -22.95 24.34 -6.01
N PHE A 57 -23.71 23.76 -5.09
CA PHE A 57 -23.41 23.75 -3.66
C PHE A 57 -23.00 22.37 -3.13
N GLN A 58 -22.43 21.51 -4.00
CA GLN A 58 -22.02 20.15 -3.64
C GLN A 58 -21.11 20.10 -2.40
N HIS A 59 -20.18 21.05 -2.27
CA HIS A 59 -19.29 21.11 -1.12
C HIS A 59 -20.06 21.37 0.17
N GLN A 60 -21.03 22.29 0.15
CA GLN A 60 -21.85 22.64 1.30
C GLN A 60 -22.76 21.49 1.69
N PHE A 61 -23.38 20.80 0.73
CA PHE A 61 -24.17 19.60 1.02
C PHE A 61 -23.32 18.48 1.64
N ARG A 62 -22.07 18.31 1.18
CA ARG A 62 -21.12 17.37 1.78
C ARG A 62 -20.80 17.74 3.23
N ASP A 63 -20.56 19.02 3.51
CA ASP A 63 -20.28 19.50 4.86
C ASP A 63 -21.50 19.39 5.78
N THR A 64 -22.70 19.71 5.30
CA THR A 64 -23.96 19.50 6.03
C THR A 64 -24.16 18.05 6.42
N LYS A 65 -23.88 17.09 5.51
CA LYS A 65 -23.97 15.65 5.81
C LYS A 65 -22.97 15.22 6.88
N ARG A 66 -21.76 15.79 6.87
CA ARG A 66 -20.75 15.55 7.91
C ARG A 66 -21.19 16.10 9.27
N VAL A 67 -21.72 17.33 9.29
CA VAL A 67 -22.28 17.95 10.50
C VAL A 67 -23.48 17.16 11.03
N LEU A 68 -24.36 16.68 10.15
CA LEU A 68 -25.50 15.84 10.49
C LEU A 68 -25.06 14.53 11.16
N LYS A 69 -24.02 13.88 10.61
CA LYS A 69 -23.47 12.65 11.17
C LYS A 69 -22.82 12.88 12.54
N ALA A 70 -22.03 13.94 12.67
CA ALA A 70 -21.29 14.23 13.89
C ALA A 70 -22.19 14.78 15.00
N LEU A 71 -23.01 15.78 14.71
CA LEU A 71 -23.72 16.58 15.72
C LEU A 71 -25.25 16.39 15.72
N GLY A 72 -25.84 15.85 14.65
CA GLY A 72 -27.27 15.60 14.53
C GLY A 72 -28.03 16.64 13.68
N SER A 73 -29.35 16.49 13.62
CA SER A 73 -30.23 17.23 12.71
C SER A 73 -30.36 18.71 13.04
N SER A 74 -30.35 19.08 14.33
CA SER A 74 -30.38 20.49 14.76
C SER A 74 -29.16 21.26 14.26
N ALA A 75 -27.95 20.71 14.43
CA ALA A 75 -26.71 21.31 13.96
C ALA A 75 -26.63 21.40 12.43
N SER A 76 -27.11 20.38 11.73
CA SER A 76 -27.21 20.36 10.27
C SER A 76 -28.09 21.50 9.74
N ASN A 77 -29.22 21.76 10.39
CA ASN A 77 -30.08 22.88 10.01
C ASN A 77 -29.41 24.23 10.33
N LEU A 78 -28.81 24.37 11.52
CA LEU A 78 -28.10 25.60 11.91
C LEU A 78 -26.92 25.92 10.98
N PHE A 79 -26.25 24.91 10.43
CA PHE A 79 -25.15 25.10 9.47
C PHE A 79 -25.58 25.94 8.26
N TRP A 80 -26.78 25.68 7.73
CA TRP A 80 -27.30 26.46 6.61
C TRP A 80 -27.51 27.92 6.96
N ARG A 81 -27.97 28.22 8.18
CA ARG A 81 -28.10 29.60 8.64
C ARG A 81 -26.73 30.28 8.76
N HIS A 82 -25.78 29.63 9.42
CA HIS A 82 -24.42 30.16 9.60
C HIS A 82 -23.72 30.42 8.25
N TRP A 83 -23.83 29.47 7.32
CA TRP A 83 -23.22 29.59 6.00
C TRP A 83 -23.77 30.79 5.21
N MET A 84 -25.08 31.07 5.31
CA MET A 84 -25.71 32.20 4.62
C MET A 84 -25.32 33.55 5.21
N GLU A 85 -25.13 33.64 6.53
CA GLU A 85 -24.66 34.86 7.20
C GLU A 85 -23.18 35.15 6.89
N SER A 86 -22.36 34.11 6.69
CA SER A 86 -20.92 34.25 6.42
C SER A 86 -20.55 34.59 4.97
N THR A 87 -21.45 34.43 4.00
CA THR A 87 -21.13 34.58 2.57
C THR A 87 -21.46 35.99 2.05
N GLU A 88 -20.55 36.93 2.28
CA GLU A 88 -20.54 38.23 1.60
C GLU A 88 -19.95 38.10 0.18
N LYS A 89 -20.85 38.12 -0.83
CA LYS A 89 -20.58 38.29 -2.27
C LYS A 89 -20.07 37.04 -3.03
N ASP A 90 -20.92 36.45 -3.90
CA ASP A 90 -20.62 36.18 -5.33
C ASP A 90 -21.68 35.37 -6.13
N LEU A 91 -21.67 35.69 -7.43
CA LEU A 91 -22.16 35.12 -8.71
C LEU A 91 -23.51 34.40 -8.89
N HIS A 92 -24.17 33.78 -7.90
CA HIS A 92 -25.38 32.95 -8.13
C HIS A 92 -26.62 33.44 -7.36
N MET A 93 -26.97 34.71 -7.56
CA MET A 93 -28.01 35.43 -6.81
C MET A 93 -29.38 34.74 -6.79
N HIS A 94 -29.87 34.18 -7.90
CA HIS A 94 -31.26 33.68 -7.96
C HIS A 94 -31.50 32.43 -7.12
N THR A 95 -30.66 31.40 -7.26
CA THR A 95 -30.74 30.18 -6.42
C THR A 95 -30.46 30.49 -4.96
N LYS A 96 -29.44 31.34 -4.69
CA LYS A 96 -29.12 31.79 -3.33
C LYS A 96 -30.28 32.54 -2.67
N THR A 97 -30.99 33.39 -3.41
CA THR A 97 -32.15 34.14 -2.90
C THR A 97 -33.35 33.23 -2.60
N ALA A 98 -33.57 32.19 -3.42
CA ALA A 98 -34.61 31.20 -3.15
C ALA A 98 -34.30 30.38 -1.89
N MET A 99 -33.05 29.97 -1.71
CA MET A 99 -32.58 29.30 -0.49
C MET A 99 -32.68 30.20 0.75
N LEU A 100 -32.32 31.49 0.65
CA LEU A 100 -32.49 32.46 1.74
C LEU A 100 -33.92 32.53 2.23
N LYS A 101 -34.88 32.67 1.31
CA LYS A 101 -36.30 32.74 1.67
C LYS A 101 -36.79 31.49 2.39
N LEU A 102 -36.31 30.31 1.96
CA LEU A 102 -36.63 29.05 2.61
C LEU A 102 -36.07 29.01 4.03
N ILE A 103 -34.79 29.34 4.19
CA ILE A 103 -34.06 29.34 5.48
C ILE A 103 -34.66 30.37 6.45
N GLU A 104 -34.99 31.58 6.00
CA GLU A 104 -35.63 32.62 6.82
C GLU A 104 -37.03 32.21 7.30
N SER A 105 -37.76 31.44 6.49
CA SER A 105 -39.08 30.90 6.84
C SER A 105 -39.02 29.62 7.68
N TRP A 106 -37.83 29.02 7.85
CA TRP A 106 -37.67 27.74 8.51
C TRP A 106 -37.68 27.87 10.03
N THR A 107 -38.43 27.00 10.71
CA THR A 107 -38.43 26.91 12.17
C THR A 107 -37.29 26.00 12.63
N PHE A 108 -36.29 26.57 13.30
CA PHE A 108 -35.15 25.80 13.82
C PHE A 108 -35.47 25.18 15.17
N ASP A 109 -35.34 23.85 15.24
CA ASP A 109 -35.50 23.12 16.50
C ASP A 109 -34.29 23.33 17.41
N MET A 110 -34.54 23.74 18.65
CA MET A 110 -33.51 23.88 19.69
C MET A 110 -32.94 22.52 20.09
N PRO A 111 -31.63 22.40 20.40
CA PRO A 111 -31.01 21.12 20.72
C PRO A 111 -31.61 20.50 21.98
N SER A 112 -31.97 19.22 21.90
CA SER A 112 -32.60 18.48 23.00
C SER A 112 -31.80 17.23 23.35
N LEU A 113 -31.32 17.18 24.60
CA LEU A 113 -30.49 16.09 25.14
C LEU A 113 -31.33 14.92 25.71
N SER A 114 -32.62 14.85 25.36
CA SER A 114 -33.55 13.88 25.96
C SER A 114 -33.10 12.43 25.74
N SER A 115 -33.14 11.63 26.81
CA SER A 115 -32.67 10.23 26.84
C SER A 115 -33.52 9.24 26.02
N SER A 116 -34.59 9.71 25.39
CA SER A 116 -35.47 8.88 24.55
C SER A 116 -34.97 8.95 23.11
N TYR A 117 -34.43 7.83 22.60
CA TYR A 117 -33.87 7.70 21.24
C TYR A 117 -34.77 8.19 20.10
N SER A 118 -36.08 8.31 20.34
CA SER A 118 -37.07 8.70 19.33
C SER A 118 -37.31 10.21 19.18
N SER A 119 -36.76 11.06 20.06
CA SER A 119 -37.01 12.51 20.05
C SER A 119 -35.77 13.40 20.15
N SER A 120 -34.56 12.84 20.18
CA SER A 120 -33.34 13.67 20.17
C SER A 120 -33.02 14.14 18.75
N ASN A 121 -32.85 15.46 18.60
CA ASN A 121 -32.39 16.12 17.38
C ASN A 121 -30.87 16.35 17.36
N VAL A 122 -30.14 15.66 18.24
CA VAL A 122 -28.70 15.76 18.44
C VAL A 122 -28.09 14.35 18.40
N SER A 123 -26.83 14.21 17.98
CA SER A 123 -26.21 12.90 17.86
C SER A 123 -25.98 12.24 19.24
N PRO A 124 -25.96 10.90 19.33
CA PRO A 124 -25.59 10.19 20.56
C PRO A 124 -24.18 10.55 21.05
N GLN A 125 -23.24 10.75 20.12
CA GLN A 125 -21.86 11.15 20.39
C GLN A 125 -21.80 12.54 21.06
N PHE A 126 -22.52 13.53 20.51
CA PHE A 126 -22.61 14.86 21.12
C PHE A 126 -23.37 14.83 22.45
N THR A 127 -24.40 13.99 22.58
CA THR A 127 -25.14 13.83 23.85
C THR A 127 -24.22 13.34 24.98
N LYS A 128 -23.30 12.42 24.67
CA LYS A 128 -22.26 11.98 25.61
C LYS A 128 -21.25 13.09 25.91
N LEU A 129 -20.82 13.85 24.90
CA LEU A 129 -19.95 15.02 25.10
C LEU A 129 -20.57 16.05 26.06
N ALA A 130 -21.85 16.41 25.86
CA ALA A 130 -22.55 17.37 26.73
C ALA A 130 -22.61 16.88 28.18
N LYS A 131 -22.92 15.60 28.40
CA LYS A 131 -22.90 14.98 29.75
C LYS A 131 -21.51 14.98 30.38
N ILE A 132 -20.45 14.73 29.59
CA ILE A 132 -19.07 14.83 30.06
C ILE A 132 -18.77 16.27 30.48
N LEU A 133 -19.10 17.25 29.65
CA LEU A 133 -18.86 18.66 29.98
C LEU A 133 -19.61 19.09 31.24
N GLN A 134 -20.88 18.70 31.40
CA GLN A 134 -21.70 18.99 32.58
C GLN A 134 -21.05 18.50 33.88
N SER A 135 -20.36 17.36 33.85
CA SER A 135 -19.66 16.85 35.04
C SER A 135 -18.52 17.76 35.54
N PHE A 136 -18.05 18.69 34.70
CA PHE A 136 -17.03 19.68 35.04
C PHE A 136 -17.62 21.02 35.52
N GLU A 137 -18.94 21.20 35.51
CA GLU A 137 -19.63 22.39 36.05
C GLU A 137 -19.13 22.82 37.45
N PRO A 138 -18.83 21.90 38.40
CA PRO A 138 -18.32 22.29 39.73
C PRO A 138 -16.97 23.03 39.72
N HIS A 139 -16.20 22.96 38.62
CA HIS A 139 -14.94 23.70 38.47
C HIS A 139 -15.16 25.18 38.12
N GLY A 140 -16.38 25.56 37.71
CA GLY A 140 -16.77 26.94 37.45
C GLY A 140 -15.77 27.70 36.57
N ALA A 141 -15.23 28.81 37.10
CA ALA A 141 -14.30 29.68 36.38
C ALA A 141 -12.90 29.09 36.16
N ASP A 142 -12.52 28.03 36.89
CA ASP A 142 -11.21 27.37 36.78
C ASP A 142 -11.19 26.29 35.68
N PHE A 143 -12.33 25.97 35.09
CA PHE A 143 -12.41 25.00 34.00
C PHE A 143 -11.68 25.50 32.75
N ARG A 144 -10.82 24.66 32.16
CA ARG A 144 -10.23 24.87 30.83
C ARG A 144 -10.30 23.57 30.05
N GLY A 145 -11.09 23.54 28.98
CA GLY A 145 -11.26 22.38 28.13
C GLY A 145 -10.71 22.59 26.72
N ILE A 146 -10.17 21.53 26.14
CA ILE A 146 -9.86 21.46 24.71
C ILE A 146 -10.59 20.25 24.11
N ILE A 147 -11.33 20.47 23.03
CA ILE A 147 -11.98 19.41 22.26
C ILE A 147 -11.30 19.34 20.90
N VAL A 148 -10.88 18.14 20.49
CA VAL A 148 -10.31 17.92 19.16
C VAL A 148 -11.33 17.23 18.26
N VAL A 149 -11.53 17.82 17.08
CA VAL A 149 -12.44 17.34 16.03
C VAL A 149 -11.70 17.23 14.69
N GLU A 150 -12.17 16.37 13.79
CA GLU A 150 -11.53 16.15 12.49
C GLU A 150 -11.72 17.38 11.56
N ARG A 151 -12.95 17.92 11.49
CA ARG A 151 -13.36 18.87 10.46
C ARG A 151 -13.70 20.26 10.99
N ARG A 152 -13.42 21.28 10.18
CA ARG A 152 -13.74 22.69 10.45
C ARG A 152 -15.23 22.97 10.61
N SER A 153 -16.07 22.44 9.72
CA SER A 153 -17.52 22.65 9.78
C SER A 153 -18.12 22.11 11.08
N VAL A 154 -17.67 20.94 11.53
CA VAL A 154 -18.06 20.35 12.82
C VAL A 154 -17.58 21.22 13.99
N ALA A 155 -16.34 21.72 13.96
CA ALA A 155 -15.80 22.57 15.03
C ALA A 155 -16.65 23.84 15.26
N VAL A 156 -16.99 24.54 14.17
CA VAL A 156 -17.79 25.77 14.21
C VAL A 156 -19.19 25.48 14.72
N MET A 157 -19.86 24.49 14.13
CA MET A 157 -21.23 24.15 14.53
C MET A 157 -21.30 23.59 15.95
N MET A 158 -20.27 22.89 16.42
CA MET A 158 -20.20 22.40 17.80
C MET A 158 -20.10 23.56 18.79
N ALA A 159 -19.31 24.59 18.49
CA ALA A 159 -19.21 25.78 19.33
C ALA A 159 -20.56 26.51 19.42
N GLU A 160 -21.27 26.65 18.30
CA GLU A 160 -22.60 27.27 18.28
C GLU A 160 -23.64 26.41 19.01
N LEU A 161 -23.65 25.10 18.77
CA LEU A 161 -24.63 24.19 19.37
C LEU A 161 -24.52 24.17 20.90
N LEU A 162 -23.30 24.21 21.45
CA LEU A 162 -23.06 24.25 22.89
C LEU A 162 -23.61 25.52 23.56
N CYS A 163 -23.74 26.63 22.83
CA CYS A 163 -24.36 27.86 23.33
C CYS A 163 -25.88 27.74 23.46
N TYR A 164 -26.53 26.86 22.68
CA TYR A 164 -27.99 26.67 22.66
C TYR A 164 -28.47 25.52 23.55
N VAL A 165 -27.55 24.76 24.15
CA VAL A 165 -27.89 23.67 25.07
C VAL A 165 -28.06 24.25 26.48
N ASP A 166 -29.29 24.28 26.97
CA ASP A 166 -29.66 24.83 28.30
C ASP A 166 -28.83 24.24 29.45
N GLU A 167 -28.42 22.98 29.35
CA GLU A 167 -27.65 22.28 30.40
C GLU A 167 -26.18 22.69 30.47
N THR A 168 -25.64 23.38 29.44
CA THR A 168 -24.22 23.77 29.35
C THR A 168 -23.99 25.25 29.12
N SER A 169 -25.02 26.00 28.72
CA SER A 169 -24.95 27.39 28.28
C SER A 169 -24.49 28.38 29.37
N ASP A 170 -24.79 28.10 30.64
CA ASP A 170 -24.48 29.01 31.74
C ASP A 170 -22.98 29.02 32.13
N PHE A 171 -22.27 27.90 31.96
CA PHE A 171 -20.86 27.79 32.34
C PHE A 171 -19.89 27.70 31.16
N ILE A 172 -20.32 27.23 29.97
CA ILE A 172 -19.44 27.04 28.81
C ILE A 172 -19.37 28.29 27.93
N ARG A 173 -18.15 28.72 27.62
CA ARG A 173 -17.82 29.76 26.65
C ARG A 173 -16.86 29.15 25.63
N ALA A 174 -17.46 28.58 24.58
CA ALA A 174 -16.78 27.82 23.54
C ALA A 174 -16.39 28.69 22.34
N VAL A 175 -15.20 28.45 21.78
CA VAL A 175 -14.77 29.03 20.50
C VAL A 175 -14.12 27.97 19.63
N ALA A 176 -14.44 27.98 18.33
CA ALA A 176 -13.81 27.12 17.33
C ALA A 176 -12.53 27.76 16.78
N VAL A 177 -11.42 27.03 16.87
CA VAL A 177 -10.13 27.37 16.30
C VAL A 177 -9.86 26.43 15.13
N THR A 178 -10.04 26.95 13.92
CA THR A 178 -10.19 26.12 12.72
C THR A 178 -8.96 26.09 11.83
N SER A 179 -7.99 26.98 12.04
CA SER A 179 -6.73 27.03 11.28
C SER A 179 -5.60 27.71 12.05
N SER A 180 -4.34 27.34 11.76
CA SER A 180 -3.15 28.00 12.34
C SER A 180 -3.13 29.51 12.09
N LYS A 181 -3.63 29.96 10.93
CA LYS A 181 -3.78 31.39 10.60
C LYS A 181 -4.65 32.16 11.58
N THR A 182 -5.69 31.52 12.12
CA THR A 182 -6.53 32.17 13.13
C THR A 182 -5.74 32.47 14.39
N LEU A 183 -4.73 31.66 14.74
CA LEU A 183 -3.86 31.84 15.92
C LEU A 183 -2.73 32.86 15.68
N ASP A 184 -2.14 32.88 14.48
CA ASP A 184 -1.02 33.78 14.13
C ASP A 184 -1.47 35.24 13.97
N SER A 185 -2.74 35.46 13.63
CA SER A 185 -3.36 36.78 13.54
C SER A 185 -3.39 37.52 14.90
N ASN A 186 -3.45 38.86 14.88
CA ASN A 186 -3.63 39.66 16.10
C ASN A 186 -4.92 39.28 16.85
N SER A 187 -5.96 38.84 16.13
CA SER A 187 -7.18 38.27 16.72
C SER A 187 -6.93 36.93 17.41
N GLY A 188 -6.06 36.07 16.88
CA GLY A 188 -5.68 34.78 17.46
C GLY A 188 -4.94 34.88 18.77
N LYS A 189 -3.94 35.76 18.83
CA LYS A 189 -3.21 36.05 20.07
C LYS A 189 -4.14 36.62 21.14
N LYS A 190 -5.14 37.41 20.73
CA LYS A 190 -6.19 37.89 21.63
C LYS A 190 -7.07 36.74 22.13
N LEU A 191 -7.52 35.83 21.26
CA LEU A 191 -8.32 34.64 21.65
C LEU A 191 -7.57 33.72 22.63
N LEU A 192 -6.29 33.45 22.38
CA LEU A 192 -5.44 32.71 23.31
C LEU A 192 -5.29 33.45 24.65
N GLY A 193 -5.10 34.77 24.61
CA GLY A 193 -5.09 35.61 25.81
C GLY A 193 -6.39 35.54 26.60
N GLN A 194 -7.54 35.51 25.91
CA GLN A 194 -8.88 35.36 26.51
C GLN A 194 -9.10 33.97 27.12
N PHE A 195 -8.54 32.93 26.51
CA PHE A 195 -8.57 31.57 27.07
C PHE A 195 -7.69 31.47 28.33
N ILE A 196 -6.50 32.08 28.30
CA ILE A 196 -5.60 32.12 29.46
C ILE A 196 -6.22 32.95 30.59
N SER A 197 -6.83 34.11 30.29
CA SER A 197 -7.50 34.96 31.27
C SER A 197 -8.79 34.35 31.84
N GLY A 198 -9.41 33.40 31.12
CA GLY A 198 -10.66 32.75 31.52
C GLY A 198 -11.93 33.40 31.02
N GLU A 199 -11.81 34.41 30.17
CA GLU A 199 -12.94 34.90 29.38
C GLU A 199 -13.50 33.80 28.47
N LEU A 200 -12.63 32.94 27.94
CA LEU A 200 -13.00 31.70 27.26
C LEU A 200 -12.55 30.51 28.09
N ASN A 201 -13.35 29.45 28.13
CA ASN A 201 -13.02 28.25 28.91
C ASN A 201 -13.06 26.95 28.12
N LEU A 202 -13.50 26.96 26.86
CA LEU A 202 -13.51 25.79 25.99
C LEU A 202 -13.00 26.15 24.58
N LEU A 203 -11.98 25.43 24.11
CA LEU A 203 -11.47 25.54 22.75
C LEU A 203 -11.82 24.29 21.95
N ILE A 204 -12.38 24.48 20.76
CA ILE A 204 -12.65 23.38 19.82
C ILE A 204 -11.66 23.50 18.68
N VAL A 205 -10.76 22.54 18.57
CA VAL A 205 -9.58 22.58 17.70
C VAL A 205 -9.69 21.50 16.63
N THR A 206 -9.32 21.84 15.40
CA THR A 206 -9.27 20.88 14.29
C THR A 206 -7.91 20.20 14.18
N GLU A 207 -7.85 19.03 13.54
CA GLU A 207 -6.59 18.34 13.15
C GLU A 207 -5.57 19.27 12.45
N HIS A 208 -6.06 20.28 11.74
CA HIS A 208 -5.24 21.19 10.93
C HIS A 208 -4.43 22.18 11.79
N VAL A 209 -4.70 22.28 13.09
CA VAL A 209 -3.95 23.13 14.02
C VAL A 209 -2.78 22.33 14.60
N LYS A 210 -1.66 22.32 13.88
CA LYS A 210 -0.52 21.44 14.21
C LYS A 210 0.17 21.74 15.54
N VAL A 211 0.21 23.01 15.96
CA VAL A 211 0.87 23.44 17.20
C VAL A 211 0.00 24.47 17.91
N LEU A 212 -0.37 24.18 19.16
CA LEU A 212 -1.12 25.10 20.01
C LEU A 212 -0.30 25.46 21.27
N HIS A 213 -0.02 26.75 21.44
CA HIS A 213 0.65 27.28 22.62
C HIS A 213 -0.39 27.74 23.65
N VAL A 214 -0.76 26.85 24.57
CA VAL A 214 -1.77 27.12 25.61
C VAL A 214 -1.22 26.81 27.00
N GLY A 215 -1.83 27.46 28.00
CA GLY A 215 -1.70 26.99 29.39
C GLY A 215 -2.26 25.57 29.53
N ARG A 216 -1.78 24.80 30.52
CA ARG A 216 -2.25 23.42 30.74
C ARG A 216 -3.78 23.37 30.95
N PRO A 217 -4.54 22.62 30.13
CA PRO A 217 -6.00 22.49 30.28
C PRO A 217 -6.35 21.57 31.45
N SER A 218 -7.60 21.65 31.92
CA SER A 218 -8.19 20.73 32.89
C SER A 218 -8.58 19.40 32.23
N VAL A 219 -9.07 19.44 30.99
CA VAL A 219 -9.48 18.27 30.21
C VAL A 219 -9.16 18.44 28.71
N LEU A 220 -8.70 17.36 28.08
CA LEU A 220 -8.55 17.20 26.64
C LEU A 220 -9.50 16.10 26.17
N ILE A 221 -10.41 16.41 25.25
CA ILE A 221 -11.43 15.50 24.76
C ILE A 221 -11.20 15.24 23.27
N TRP A 222 -10.91 14.01 22.90
CA TRP A 222 -10.89 13.53 21.52
C TRP A 222 -12.32 13.17 21.14
N TYR A 223 -12.99 14.11 20.46
CA TYR A 223 -14.33 13.87 19.96
C TYR A 223 -14.30 12.89 18.78
N ASP A 224 -13.37 13.13 17.85
CA ASP A 224 -13.04 12.21 16.76
C ASP A 224 -11.69 11.55 17.03
N LEU A 225 -11.56 10.26 16.70
CA LEU A 225 -10.28 9.56 16.75
C LEU A 225 -9.48 9.88 15.48
N VAL A 226 -8.68 10.94 15.57
CA VAL A 226 -7.85 11.47 14.47
C VAL A 226 -6.53 10.68 14.33
N ASP A 227 -6.05 10.51 13.09
CA ASP A 227 -4.80 9.79 12.81
C ASP A 227 -3.54 10.62 13.14
N ASP A 228 -3.60 11.96 13.07
CA ASP A 228 -2.51 12.87 13.44
C ASP A 228 -2.99 13.92 14.48
N PRO A 229 -2.85 13.62 15.79
CA PRO A 229 -3.32 14.54 16.83
C PRO A 229 -2.56 15.88 16.82
N PRO A 230 -3.23 17.05 17.00
CA PRO A 230 -2.55 18.33 17.17
C PRO A 230 -1.57 18.30 18.35
N ARG A 231 -0.39 18.91 18.18
CA ARG A 231 0.64 18.99 19.23
C ARG A 231 0.36 20.15 20.17
N PHE A 232 0.29 19.86 21.47
CA PHE A 232 0.06 20.87 22.50
C PHE A 232 1.38 21.23 23.19
N CYS A 233 1.89 22.43 22.93
CA CYS A 233 3.08 22.93 23.61
C CYS A 233 2.67 23.72 24.87
N TYR A 234 2.78 23.07 26.04
CA TYR A 234 2.42 23.70 27.30
C TYR A 234 3.51 24.63 27.81
N GLN A 235 3.17 25.91 28.04
CA GLN A 235 4.06 26.79 28.81
C GLN A 235 4.22 26.23 30.23
N SER A 236 5.43 25.77 30.53
CA SER A 236 5.76 25.09 31.78
C SER A 236 5.72 26.06 32.96
N GLN A 237 4.74 25.90 33.85
CA GLN A 237 4.94 26.24 35.27
C GLN A 237 5.29 24.95 36.03
N PRO A 238 6.34 24.95 36.88
CA PRO A 238 6.66 23.82 37.74
C PRO A 238 5.61 23.75 38.88
N GLY A 239 4.83 22.67 38.90
CA GLY A 239 3.78 22.43 39.89
C GLY A 239 2.66 21.54 39.34
N GLU A 240 2.38 20.44 40.02
CA GLU A 240 1.48 19.33 39.64
C GLU A 240 0.03 19.76 39.35
N ARG A 241 -0.30 20.13 38.11
CA ARG A 241 -1.69 20.02 37.61
C ARG A 241 -1.77 18.94 36.55
N ARG A 242 -2.28 17.77 36.95
CA ARG A 242 -2.60 16.66 36.05
C ARG A 242 -3.86 17.03 35.25
N TYR A 243 -3.83 16.89 33.94
CA TYR A 243 -5.00 17.04 33.06
C TYR A 243 -5.62 15.67 32.77
N TYR A 244 -6.88 15.63 32.37
CA TYR A 244 -7.57 14.39 31.97
C TYR A 244 -7.64 14.30 30.44
N VAL A 245 -7.43 13.11 29.89
CA VAL A 245 -7.60 12.82 28.47
C VAL A 245 -8.81 11.91 28.30
N ILE A 246 -9.79 12.31 27.49
CA ILE A 246 -11.02 11.55 27.26
C ILE A 246 -11.12 11.24 25.76
N HIS A 247 -11.32 9.97 25.41
CA HIS A 247 -11.58 9.54 24.03
C HIS A 247 -13.03 9.11 23.88
N LEU A 248 -13.74 9.66 22.90
CA LEU A 248 -15.07 9.16 22.51
C LEU A 248 -14.91 8.08 21.43
N ALA A 249 -15.50 6.91 21.65
CA ALA A 249 -15.41 5.79 20.71
C ALA A 249 -16.77 5.11 20.50
N GLU A 250 -17.11 4.84 19.25
CA GLU A 250 -18.32 4.09 18.91
C GLU A 250 -18.26 2.62 19.39
N THR A 251 -19.31 2.15 20.07
CA THR A 251 -19.45 0.76 20.51
C THR A 251 -19.52 -0.18 19.31
N ALA A 252 -18.78 -1.30 19.36
CA ALA A 252 -18.69 -2.29 18.28
C ALA A 252 -18.08 -1.78 16.95
N ASN A 253 -17.45 -0.60 16.94
CA ASN A 253 -16.66 -0.16 15.80
C ASN A 253 -15.21 -0.68 15.94
N GLU A 254 -14.91 -1.74 15.18
CA GLU A 254 -13.60 -2.39 15.19
C GLU A 254 -12.45 -1.43 14.81
N LYS A 255 -12.71 -0.46 13.93
CA LYS A 255 -11.70 0.53 13.53
C LYS A 255 -11.29 1.41 14.72
N HIS A 256 -12.23 1.82 15.55
CA HIS A 256 -11.96 2.60 16.75
C HIS A 256 -11.22 1.78 17.81
N ARG A 257 -11.62 0.51 18.00
CA ARG A 257 -10.96 -0.40 18.94
C ARG A 257 -9.49 -0.63 18.56
N ILE A 258 -9.22 -0.91 17.30
CA ILE A 258 -7.86 -1.09 16.79
C ILE A 258 -7.06 0.22 16.89
N ARG A 259 -7.67 1.38 16.61
CA ARG A 259 -6.96 2.67 16.70
C ARG A 259 -6.54 3.02 18.13
N LEU A 260 -7.41 2.77 19.11
CA LEU A 260 -7.07 2.95 20.53
C LEU A 260 -5.95 2.00 20.97
N SER A 261 -5.99 0.73 20.56
CA SER A 261 -4.92 -0.23 20.90
C SER A 261 -3.58 0.11 20.24
N LEU A 262 -3.57 0.75 19.07
CA LEU A 262 -2.34 1.25 18.43
C LEU A 262 -1.75 2.46 19.16
N GLN A 263 -2.58 3.36 19.69
CA GLN A 263 -2.12 4.50 20.50
C GLN A 263 -1.53 4.07 21.85
N ASP A 264 -1.96 2.94 22.40
CA ASP A 264 -1.38 2.36 23.62
C ASP A 264 -0.04 1.63 23.37
N ASN A 265 0.18 1.11 22.15
CA ASN A 265 1.38 0.36 21.79
C ASN A 265 2.51 1.20 21.18
N VAL A 266 2.27 2.48 20.91
CA VAL A 266 3.24 3.39 20.32
C VAL A 266 3.63 4.43 21.38
N PRO A 267 4.74 4.23 22.11
CA PRO A 267 5.26 5.24 23.04
C PRO A 267 5.98 6.30 22.21
N LEU A 268 5.27 7.06 21.38
CA LEU A 268 5.84 8.27 20.80
C LEU A 268 5.90 9.31 21.93
N LYS A 269 7.03 9.34 22.63
CA LYS A 269 7.38 10.50 23.44
C LYS A 269 7.62 11.65 22.47
N ASP A 270 7.01 12.80 22.73
CA ASP A 270 7.20 14.03 21.95
C ASP A 270 8.69 14.37 21.73
N GLU A 271 9.56 13.92 22.65
CA GLU A 271 11.01 14.05 22.54
C GLU A 271 11.58 13.34 21.29
N ASP A 272 11.06 12.18 20.87
CA ASP A 272 11.65 11.39 19.77
C ASP A 272 11.45 12.04 18.39
N PHE A 273 10.39 12.83 18.21
CA PHE A 273 10.14 13.59 16.96
C PHE A 273 11.04 14.82 16.82
N ASP A 274 11.27 15.55 17.93
CA ASP A 274 12.22 16.68 17.98
C ASP A 274 13.67 16.20 17.89
N ILE A 275 13.92 14.97 18.33
CA ILE A 275 15.21 14.28 18.24
C ILE A 275 15.51 13.86 16.79
N LEU A 276 14.53 13.37 16.03
CA LEU A 276 14.72 12.89 14.64
C LEU A 276 15.11 14.01 13.64
N PHE A 277 14.65 15.24 13.85
CA PHE A 277 14.86 16.36 12.91
C PHE A 277 15.69 17.53 13.47
N GLY A 278 16.23 17.38 14.68
CA GLY A 278 16.98 18.44 15.36
C GLY A 278 16.06 19.53 15.90
N LYS A 279 16.50 20.20 16.98
CA LYS A 279 15.81 21.36 17.55
C LYS A 279 15.74 22.47 16.49
N CYS A 280 14.64 22.60 15.76
CA CYS A 280 14.25 23.85 15.10
C CYS A 280 13.96 24.88 16.19
N ARG A 281 15.02 25.42 16.77
CA ARG A 281 14.98 26.56 17.67
C ARG A 281 14.95 27.80 16.78
N GLU A 282 13.97 28.66 17.07
CA GLU A 282 13.71 29.96 16.44
C GLU A 282 12.83 29.90 15.17
N GLU A 283 11.53 29.78 15.38
CA GLU A 283 10.54 30.44 14.51
C GLU A 283 10.76 31.96 14.60
N SER A 284 11.74 32.47 13.88
CA SER A 284 11.87 33.91 13.65
C SER A 284 10.84 34.33 12.60
N ASN A 285 9.76 34.95 13.06
CA ASN A 285 8.95 35.95 12.36
C ASN A 285 8.89 35.84 10.82
N GLY A 286 8.21 34.81 10.31
CA GLY A 286 7.87 34.70 8.89
C GLY A 286 6.36 34.51 8.74
N SER A 287 5.69 35.52 8.21
CA SER A 287 4.26 35.53 7.87
C SER A 287 3.85 34.27 7.10
N SER A 288 3.16 33.35 7.79
CA SER A 288 2.61 32.10 7.30
C SER A 288 1.33 32.33 6.46
N THR A 289 1.47 32.87 5.25
CA THR A 289 0.40 32.86 4.25
C THR A 289 0.30 31.48 3.59
N SER A 290 -0.45 30.55 4.20
CA SER A 290 -0.89 29.31 3.54
C SER A 290 -2.36 29.39 3.14
N SER A 291 -2.67 30.14 2.07
CA SER A 291 -3.97 29.93 1.40
C SER A 291 -3.90 28.57 0.71
N GLU A 292 -4.95 27.79 0.93
CA GLU A 292 -5.65 26.96 -0.07
C GLU A 292 -6.01 25.56 0.43
N ASP A 293 -7.24 25.49 0.95
CA ASP A 293 -8.20 24.41 0.70
C ASP A 293 -8.72 24.51 -0.75
N THR A 294 -7.85 24.71 -1.75
CA THR A 294 -8.19 24.21 -3.07
C THR A 294 -7.77 22.76 -3.07
N ASP A 295 -8.72 21.89 -3.42
CA ASP A 295 -8.44 20.66 -4.14
C ASP A 295 -7.76 21.06 -5.47
N ASP A 296 -6.61 21.74 -5.41
CA ASP A 296 -5.73 21.90 -6.54
C ASP A 296 -5.37 20.48 -6.92
N ASP A 297 -5.83 20.07 -8.10
CA ASP A 297 -5.38 18.88 -8.80
C ASP A 297 -3.85 18.84 -8.70
N GLU A 298 -3.31 18.12 -7.71
CA GLU A 298 -1.87 17.95 -7.54
C GLU A 298 -1.40 17.19 -8.79
N THR A 299 -1.01 17.94 -9.82
CA THR A 299 -0.61 17.39 -11.12
C THR A 299 0.62 16.49 -11.00
N THR A 300 1.39 16.63 -9.91
CA THR A 300 2.59 15.87 -9.59
C THR A 300 2.34 14.91 -8.44
N PHE A 301 2.21 13.62 -8.76
CA PHE A 301 2.15 12.54 -7.78
C PHE A 301 3.01 11.36 -8.25
N ILE A 302 3.55 10.61 -7.30
CA ILE A 302 4.14 9.29 -7.57
C ILE A 302 3.00 8.29 -7.45
N GLN A 303 2.78 7.48 -8.48
CA GLN A 303 1.82 6.39 -8.41
C GLN A 303 2.55 5.06 -8.26
N ASP A 304 2.22 4.32 -7.20
CA ASP A 304 2.70 2.96 -7.03
C ASP A 304 1.98 2.02 -8.02
N PRO A 305 2.71 1.18 -8.77
CA PRO A 305 2.13 0.34 -9.81
C PRO A 305 1.38 -0.86 -9.24
N ILE A 306 1.66 -1.31 -8.01
CA ILE A 306 1.12 -2.54 -7.44
C ILE A 306 -0.25 -2.27 -6.84
N THR A 307 -0.33 -1.23 -6.02
CA THR A 307 -1.52 -0.82 -5.26
C THR A 307 -2.32 0.25 -5.99
N GLY A 308 -1.69 1.01 -6.88
CA GLY A 308 -2.29 2.17 -7.53
C GLY A 308 -2.33 3.41 -6.64
N LYS A 309 -1.80 3.34 -5.41
CA LYS A 309 -1.74 4.46 -4.46
C LYS A 309 -0.93 5.62 -5.00
N ARG A 310 -1.30 6.83 -4.59
CA ARG A 310 -0.65 8.08 -4.99
C ARG A 310 0.01 8.72 -3.79
N LEU A 311 1.25 9.15 -3.97
CA LEU A 311 1.97 9.99 -3.02
C LEU A 311 2.11 11.38 -3.63
N GLY A 312 1.48 12.37 -3.00
CA GLY A 312 1.64 13.79 -3.34
C GLY A 312 2.63 14.50 -2.41
N PRO A 313 2.99 15.76 -2.70
CA PRO A 313 3.89 16.55 -1.86
C PRO A 313 3.39 16.77 -0.42
N ARG A 314 2.07 16.75 -0.19
CA ARG A 314 1.48 16.88 1.16
C ARG A 314 1.87 15.71 2.08
N ASP A 315 1.88 14.50 1.55
CA ASP A 315 2.11 13.26 2.31
C ASP A 315 3.57 12.81 2.27
N ALA A 316 4.37 13.35 1.35
CA ALA A 316 5.77 12.99 1.15
C ALA A 316 6.61 13.04 2.43
N LYS A 317 6.42 14.07 3.27
CA LYS A 317 7.14 14.18 4.56
C LYS A 317 6.84 13.00 5.49
N LYS A 318 5.57 12.61 5.62
CA LYS A 318 5.16 11.47 6.47
C LYS A 318 5.71 10.16 5.93
N ALA A 319 5.62 9.96 4.62
CA ALA A 319 6.11 8.77 3.94
C ALA A 319 7.64 8.63 4.09
N LEU A 320 8.38 9.73 3.96
CA LEU A 320 9.82 9.77 4.19
C LEU A 320 10.20 9.43 5.64
N ILE A 321 9.45 9.94 6.61
CA ILE A 321 9.67 9.62 8.03
C ILE A 321 9.51 8.12 8.28
N ARG A 322 8.44 7.52 7.76
CA ARG A 322 8.20 6.07 7.91
C ARG A 322 9.34 5.25 7.30
N PHE A 323 9.79 5.63 6.11
CA PHE A 323 10.94 5.01 5.46
C PHE A 323 12.19 5.07 6.35
N LEU A 324 12.50 6.24 6.90
CA LEU A 324 13.70 6.42 7.74
C LEU A 324 13.60 5.66 9.08
N GLN A 325 12.39 5.53 9.63
CA GLN A 325 12.14 4.73 10.82
C GLN A 325 12.41 3.24 10.59
N GLU A 326 11.96 2.69 9.46
CA GLU A 326 12.21 1.30 9.10
C GLU A 326 13.67 1.05 8.71
N TYR A 327 14.32 2.07 8.15
CA TYR A 327 15.71 1.98 7.70
C TYR A 327 16.73 1.92 8.86
N HIS A 328 16.38 2.36 10.08
CA HIS A 328 17.36 2.58 11.15
C HIS A 328 18.20 1.34 11.51
N ASP A 329 19.40 1.30 10.92
CA ASP A 329 20.56 0.52 11.34
C ASP A 329 21.27 1.25 12.49
N ASP A 330 21.86 0.47 13.40
CA ASP A 330 22.44 0.93 14.66
C ASP A 330 23.49 2.04 14.41
N LYS A 331 23.20 3.25 14.91
CA LYS A 331 24.08 4.43 15.15
C LYS A 331 24.00 5.59 14.12
N ASN A 332 23.45 6.71 14.62
CA ASN A 332 23.83 8.10 14.35
C ASN A 332 23.53 8.81 13.01
N HIS A 333 22.78 8.23 12.07
CA HIS A 333 22.50 8.94 10.81
C HIS A 333 21.04 9.39 10.74
N ARG A 334 20.78 10.63 11.14
CA ARG A 334 19.46 11.29 11.06
C ARG A 334 19.39 12.14 9.80
N PRO A 335 18.22 12.23 9.14
CA PRO A 335 18.05 13.16 8.03
C PRO A 335 18.24 14.59 8.53
N ILE A 336 19.00 15.40 7.80
CA ILE A 336 19.12 16.83 8.10
C ILE A 336 18.29 17.56 7.06
N ILE A 337 17.21 18.21 7.52
CA ILE A 337 16.42 19.13 6.70
C ILE A 337 16.96 20.53 6.97
N THR A 338 17.55 21.14 5.95
CA THR A 338 18.10 22.51 6.03
C THR A 338 17.25 23.44 5.19
N LEU A 339 16.74 24.51 5.79
CA LEU A 339 16.01 25.57 5.10
C LEU A 339 16.94 26.77 4.88
N SER A 340 16.96 27.32 3.66
CA SER A 340 17.65 28.55 3.33
C SER A 340 16.71 29.51 2.58
N GLU A 341 16.90 30.81 2.77
CA GLU A 341 16.18 31.83 2.02
C GLU A 341 17.08 32.38 0.90
N ASP A 342 16.59 32.34 -0.33
CA ASP A 342 17.27 32.90 -1.50
C ASP A 342 17.20 34.43 -1.50
N SER A 343 18.11 35.08 -2.23
CA SER A 343 18.15 36.54 -2.39
C SER A 343 16.88 37.18 -2.98
N THR A 344 15.92 36.37 -3.41
CA THR A 344 14.62 36.78 -3.97
C THR A 344 13.46 36.68 -2.97
N GLY A 345 13.72 36.29 -1.71
CA GLY A 345 12.70 36.08 -0.68
C GLY A 345 11.91 34.77 -0.87
N ARG A 346 12.49 33.79 -1.57
CA ARG A 346 11.93 32.44 -1.74
C ARG A 346 12.69 31.46 -0.85
N TYR A 347 11.99 30.44 -0.36
CA TYR A 347 12.55 29.41 0.49
C TYR A 347 13.02 28.22 -0.33
N LEU A 348 14.23 27.77 -0.05
CA LEU A 348 14.86 26.59 -0.62
C LEU A 348 15.11 25.60 0.51
N CYS A 349 14.72 24.34 0.32
CA CYS A 349 14.90 23.29 1.31
C CYS A 349 15.82 22.19 0.77
N ARG A 350 16.75 21.74 1.60
CA ARG A 350 17.66 20.62 1.33
C ARG A 350 17.35 19.48 2.29
N VAL A 351 17.22 18.28 1.76
CA VAL A 351 17.07 17.04 2.53
C VAL A 351 18.33 16.20 2.35
N ASP A 352 19.06 15.98 3.44
CA ASP A 352 20.22 15.10 3.47
C ASP A 352 19.82 13.72 4.01
N LEU A 353 19.94 12.68 3.18
CA LEU A 353 19.67 11.30 3.58
C LEU A 353 20.90 10.64 4.22
N PRO A 354 20.71 9.64 5.11
CA PRO A 354 21.79 8.90 5.76
C PRO A 354 22.86 8.38 4.80
N SER A 355 24.15 8.56 5.13
CA SER A 355 25.28 8.06 4.33
C SER A 355 25.47 6.54 4.37
N SER A 356 24.75 5.84 5.25
CA SER A 356 24.75 4.37 5.35
C SER A 356 23.92 3.69 4.25
N LEU A 357 23.05 4.45 3.57
CA LEU A 357 22.48 4.02 2.31
C LEU A 357 23.68 3.86 1.37
N GLU A 358 23.89 2.68 0.76
CA GLU A 358 24.98 2.37 -0.20
C GLU A 358 24.95 3.24 -1.49
N LEU A 359 24.33 4.40 -1.39
CA LEU A 359 23.87 5.29 -2.44
C LEU A 359 24.64 6.60 -2.48
N GLY A 360 25.70 6.73 -1.68
CA GLY A 360 26.34 8.03 -1.45
C GLY A 360 25.41 8.98 -0.72
N VAL A 361 25.96 10.14 -0.32
CA VAL A 361 25.16 11.19 0.34
C VAL A 361 24.17 11.74 -0.68
N ILE A 362 22.91 11.31 -0.62
CA ILE A 362 21.83 11.90 -1.41
C ILE A 362 21.41 13.18 -0.69
N SER A 363 22.04 14.29 -1.08
CA SER A 363 21.55 15.63 -0.80
C SER A 363 20.61 16.05 -1.90
N VAL A 364 19.31 16.09 -1.60
CA VAL A 364 18.28 16.53 -2.55
C VAL A 364 17.91 17.98 -2.26
N TRP A 365 17.86 18.78 -3.31
CA TRP A 365 17.39 20.16 -3.25
C TRP A 365 15.98 20.26 -3.81
N GLY A 366 15.08 20.89 -3.04
CA GLY A 366 13.78 21.31 -3.51
C GLY A 366 13.87 22.42 -4.56
N THR A 367 12.76 22.71 -5.23
CA THR A 367 12.66 23.94 -6.02
C THR A 367 12.39 25.14 -5.10
N PRO A 368 12.80 26.38 -5.47
CA PRO A 368 12.51 27.56 -4.66
C PRO A 368 11.00 27.85 -4.59
N GLN A 369 10.43 27.83 -3.39
CA GLN A 369 9.01 28.01 -3.12
C GLN A 369 8.71 29.30 -2.35
N PRO A 370 7.49 29.86 -2.45
CA PRO A 370 7.13 31.10 -1.75
C PRO A 370 6.96 30.92 -0.23
N SER A 371 6.78 29.68 0.24
CA SER A 371 6.62 29.36 1.66
C SER A 371 7.61 28.29 2.11
N ALA A 372 8.14 28.43 3.34
CA ALA A 372 9.02 27.46 3.97
C ALA A 372 8.39 26.06 4.04
N THR A 373 7.09 25.97 4.37
CA THR A 373 6.38 24.68 4.45
C THR A 373 6.22 24.03 3.08
N GLN A 374 6.09 24.83 2.02
CA GLN A 374 5.96 24.34 0.65
C GLN A 374 7.33 23.90 0.12
N ALA A 375 8.40 24.65 0.40
CA ALA A 375 9.77 24.26 0.11
C ALA A 375 10.12 22.92 0.76
N GLU A 376 9.73 22.74 2.03
CA GLU A 376 9.94 21.48 2.76
C GLU A 376 9.18 20.30 2.15
N ARG A 377 7.88 20.47 1.87
CA ARG A 377 7.04 19.43 1.23
C ARG A 377 7.61 19.00 -0.10
N GLU A 378 8.00 19.97 -0.93
CA GLU A 378 8.56 19.74 -2.24
C GLU A 378 9.92 19.02 -2.15
N ALA A 379 10.81 19.46 -1.27
CA ALA A 379 12.10 18.79 -1.07
C ALA A 379 11.94 17.36 -0.56
N CYS A 380 10.99 17.12 0.34
CA CYS A 380 10.65 15.75 0.79
C CYS A 380 10.07 14.92 -0.35
N PHE A 381 9.23 15.50 -1.20
CA PHE A 381 8.64 14.80 -2.37
C PHE A 381 9.71 14.37 -3.36
N ILE A 382 10.62 15.27 -3.73
CA ILE A 382 11.74 14.95 -4.63
C ILE A 382 12.67 13.89 -3.98
N ALA A 383 12.86 13.92 -2.67
CA ALA A 383 13.59 12.88 -1.96
C ALA A 383 12.89 11.51 -2.05
N CYS A 384 11.57 11.44 -1.83
CA CYS A 384 10.79 10.23 -2.02
C CYS A 384 10.83 9.75 -3.47
N GLN A 385 10.76 10.65 -4.46
CA GLN A 385 10.90 10.32 -5.87
C GLN A 385 12.27 9.71 -6.17
N ALA A 386 13.34 10.31 -5.64
CA ALA A 386 14.70 9.83 -5.82
C ALA A 386 14.94 8.44 -5.18
N LEU A 387 14.24 8.12 -4.09
CA LEU A 387 14.24 6.78 -3.47
C LEU A 387 13.41 5.78 -4.28
N TYR A 388 12.25 6.20 -4.77
CA TYR A 388 11.36 5.39 -5.60
C TYR A 388 12.00 5.00 -6.94
N GLU A 389 12.61 5.95 -7.63
CA GLU A 389 13.36 5.71 -8.87
C GLU A 389 14.55 4.76 -8.69
N ARG A 390 15.02 4.55 -7.46
CA ARG A 390 16.08 3.61 -7.14
C ARG A 390 15.56 2.25 -6.65
N GLY A 391 14.24 2.07 -6.55
CA GLY A 391 13.62 0.84 -6.07
C GLY A 391 13.83 0.56 -4.57
N LEU A 392 13.99 1.62 -3.78
CA LEU A 392 14.11 1.56 -2.32
C LEU A 392 12.81 1.94 -1.60
N PHE A 393 11.94 2.66 -2.29
CA PHE A 393 10.69 3.18 -1.74
C PHE A 393 9.53 2.31 -2.23
N ASP A 394 8.96 1.51 -1.33
CA ASP A 394 7.88 0.57 -1.62
C ASP A 394 6.50 1.15 -1.26
N TYR A 395 5.43 0.50 -1.72
CA TYR A 395 4.03 0.89 -1.48
C TYR A 395 3.65 0.98 0.01
N GLU A 396 4.38 0.29 0.88
CA GLU A 396 4.16 0.27 2.34
C GLU A 396 4.31 1.67 2.98
N PHE A 397 5.07 2.57 2.35
CA PHE A 397 5.26 3.94 2.83
C PHE A 397 4.17 4.92 2.35
N PHE A 398 3.34 4.51 1.38
CA PHE A 398 2.31 5.37 0.83
C PHE A 398 1.16 5.56 1.84
N PRO A 399 0.50 6.73 1.85
CA PRO A 399 -0.63 6.96 2.74
C PRO A 399 -1.78 5.99 2.42
N PRO A 400 -2.53 5.53 3.43
CA PRO A 400 -3.76 4.77 3.20
C PRO A 400 -4.77 5.64 2.45
N THR A 401 -5.45 5.07 1.45
CA THR A 401 -6.55 5.74 0.75
C THR A 401 -7.77 5.78 1.64
N HIS A 402 -8.06 6.95 2.23
CA HIS A 402 -9.15 7.07 3.22
C HIS A 402 -10.57 7.06 2.63
N ASP A 403 -10.79 7.19 1.32
CA ASP A 403 -12.10 7.65 0.83
C ASP A 403 -12.65 7.05 -0.49
N SER A 404 -12.18 5.90 -1.00
CA SER A 404 -12.58 5.46 -2.37
C SER A 404 -13.32 4.14 -2.52
N PHE A 405 -13.42 3.28 -1.51
CA PHE A 405 -13.77 1.86 -1.77
C PHE A 405 -15.18 1.43 -1.41
N GLN A 406 -16.04 2.31 -0.86
CA GLN A 406 -17.40 1.91 -0.50
C GLN A 406 -18.48 2.18 -1.56
N ASP A 407 -18.25 3.08 -2.53
CA ASP A 407 -19.32 3.50 -3.45
C ASP A 407 -19.24 2.91 -4.88
N ASP A 408 -18.07 2.48 -5.38
CA ASP A 408 -17.94 2.12 -6.81
C ASP A 408 -18.06 0.62 -7.14
N TYR A 409 -17.82 -0.30 -6.19
CA TYR A 409 -17.89 -1.75 -6.47
C TYR A 409 -19.31 -2.35 -6.44
N ILE A 410 -20.35 -1.58 -6.11
CA ILE A 410 -21.76 -2.05 -6.18
C ILE A 410 -22.38 -1.82 -7.58
N LYS A 411 -21.64 -1.27 -8.55
CA LYS A 411 -22.17 -0.94 -9.88
C LYS A 411 -21.96 -1.96 -11.00
N GLU A 412 -21.59 -3.20 -10.72
CA GLU A 412 -21.69 -4.29 -11.71
C GLU A 412 -22.93 -5.17 -11.49
N GLY A 413 -24.11 -4.55 -11.64
CA GLY A 413 -25.38 -5.23 -11.92
C GLY A 413 -25.55 -5.59 -13.41
N GLY A 414 -24.46 -5.87 -14.11
CA GLY A 414 -24.45 -6.19 -15.54
C GLY A 414 -24.92 -7.61 -15.82
N ASN A 415 -26.14 -7.75 -16.35
CA ASN A 415 -26.67 -8.95 -17.02
C ASN A 415 -26.60 -10.28 -16.25
N LEU A 416 -27.24 -10.33 -15.07
CA LEU A 416 -27.46 -11.55 -14.28
C LEU A 416 -28.45 -12.57 -14.91
N SER A 417 -28.93 -12.36 -16.14
CA SER A 417 -30.01 -13.18 -16.73
C SER A 417 -29.54 -14.37 -17.58
N ALA A 418 -28.25 -14.52 -17.93
CA ALA A 418 -27.82 -15.51 -18.94
C ALA A 418 -26.93 -16.66 -18.43
N ILE A 419 -26.47 -16.64 -17.18
CA ILE A 419 -25.47 -17.63 -16.66
C ILE A 419 -26.10 -18.60 -15.62
N ALA A 420 -27.43 -18.56 -15.42
CA ALA A 420 -28.11 -19.45 -14.48
C ALA A 420 -28.25 -20.92 -14.96
N ALA A 421 -27.82 -21.25 -16.18
CA ALA A 421 -28.02 -22.58 -16.78
C ALA A 421 -26.88 -23.59 -16.52
N SER A 422 -25.76 -23.16 -15.93
CA SER A 422 -24.67 -24.05 -15.53
C SER A 422 -24.26 -23.67 -14.12
N GLY A 423 -24.43 -24.57 -13.15
CA GLY A 423 -24.24 -24.32 -11.71
C GLY A 423 -22.81 -23.98 -11.25
N MET A 424 -21.96 -23.48 -12.15
CA MET A 424 -20.56 -23.15 -11.88
C MET A 424 -20.25 -21.80 -12.53
N ARG A 425 -20.32 -20.73 -11.72
CA ARG A 425 -19.86 -19.40 -12.15
C ARG A 425 -18.35 -19.47 -12.39
N ARG A 426 -17.91 -19.19 -13.61
CA ARG A 426 -16.50 -18.98 -13.92
C ARG A 426 -16.19 -17.51 -13.67
N TYR A 427 -15.34 -17.25 -12.69
CA TYR A 427 -14.79 -15.91 -12.47
C TYR A 427 -13.53 -15.78 -13.32
N GLU A 428 -13.33 -14.63 -13.95
CA GLU A 428 -12.08 -14.32 -14.63
C GLU A 428 -10.96 -14.21 -13.58
N ARG A 429 -9.76 -14.71 -13.92
CA ARG A 429 -8.61 -14.63 -13.01
C ARG A 429 -8.19 -13.17 -12.89
N ALA A 430 -8.14 -12.66 -11.66
CA ALA A 430 -7.60 -11.33 -11.38
C ALA A 430 -6.15 -11.25 -11.85
N VAL A 431 -5.77 -10.10 -12.40
CA VAL A 431 -4.40 -9.80 -12.83
C VAL A 431 -3.89 -8.63 -12.00
N PRO A 432 -2.65 -8.67 -11.47
CA PRO A 432 -2.06 -7.53 -10.76
C PRO A 432 -2.17 -6.23 -11.55
N LEU A 433 -2.53 -5.15 -10.87
CA LEU A 433 -2.60 -3.82 -11.47
C LEU A 433 -1.26 -3.41 -12.11
N CYS A 434 -0.14 -3.82 -11.51
CA CYS A 434 1.18 -3.45 -12.02
C CYS A 434 1.42 -3.93 -13.46
N TRP A 435 0.82 -5.05 -13.87
CA TRP A 435 0.97 -5.56 -15.23
C TRP A 435 0.21 -4.73 -16.25
N SER A 436 -0.98 -4.22 -15.94
CA SER A 436 -1.70 -3.33 -16.84
C SER A 436 -1.00 -1.97 -16.96
N THR A 437 -0.49 -1.43 -15.86
CA THR A 437 0.31 -0.18 -15.86
C THR A 437 1.62 -0.33 -16.64
N THR A 438 2.25 -1.51 -16.60
CA THR A 438 3.52 -1.79 -17.28
C THR A 438 3.42 -1.65 -18.80
N VAL A 439 2.31 -2.07 -19.41
CA VAL A 439 2.12 -1.99 -20.87
C VAL A 439 2.05 -0.54 -21.35
N SER A 440 1.55 0.37 -20.52
CA SER A 440 1.47 1.81 -20.85
C SER A 440 2.78 2.57 -20.65
N ALA A 441 3.75 1.99 -19.92
CA ALA A 441 4.98 2.69 -19.56
C ALA A 441 6.03 2.70 -20.69
N LYS A 442 6.42 3.90 -21.11
CA LYS A 442 7.53 4.13 -22.06
C LYS A 442 8.78 4.56 -21.28
N THR A 443 9.51 3.60 -20.73
CA THR A 443 10.74 3.86 -19.97
C THR A 443 11.91 3.05 -20.54
N ASN A 444 13.09 3.67 -20.59
CA ASN A 444 14.36 3.02 -20.94
C ASN A 444 15.10 2.48 -19.70
N LYS A 445 14.46 2.56 -18.54
CA LYS A 445 14.99 2.14 -17.25
C LYS A 445 14.25 0.88 -16.82
N LEU A 446 14.99 -0.21 -16.65
CA LEU A 446 14.45 -1.48 -16.19
C LEU A 446 14.95 -1.79 -14.77
N TYR A 447 14.12 -2.47 -14.00
CA TYR A 447 14.38 -2.89 -12.63
C TYR A 447 14.62 -4.41 -12.63
N PRO A 448 15.85 -4.86 -12.38
CA PRO A 448 16.14 -6.29 -12.38
C PRO A 448 15.78 -6.97 -11.07
N LEU A 449 15.19 -8.16 -11.20
CA LEU A 449 15.01 -9.13 -10.14
C LEU A 449 15.89 -10.36 -10.45
N LEU A 450 16.90 -10.59 -9.62
CA LEU A 450 17.78 -11.75 -9.73
C LEU A 450 17.09 -12.96 -9.11
N VAL A 451 16.89 -13.99 -9.91
CA VAL A 451 16.24 -15.25 -9.51
C VAL A 451 17.28 -16.36 -9.45
N THR A 452 17.35 -17.01 -8.29
CA THR A 452 18.27 -18.12 -8.00
C THR A 452 17.48 -19.31 -7.43
N LEU A 453 17.87 -20.54 -7.78
CA LEU A 453 17.19 -21.77 -7.33
C LEU A 453 18.12 -22.71 -6.55
N ALA A 454 19.31 -22.97 -7.10
CA ALA A 454 20.32 -23.84 -6.52
C ALA A 454 21.71 -23.36 -6.94
N SER A 455 22.75 -23.75 -6.21
CA SER A 455 24.14 -23.33 -6.47
C SER A 455 24.69 -23.79 -7.83
N TRP A 456 24.15 -24.87 -8.39
CA TRP A 456 24.54 -25.42 -9.69
C TRP A 456 23.67 -24.93 -10.86
N LEU A 457 22.52 -24.31 -10.59
CA LEU A 457 21.65 -23.75 -11.62
C LEU A 457 22.09 -22.32 -11.94
N SER A 458 22.18 -22.00 -13.23
CA SER A 458 22.56 -20.66 -13.65
C SER A 458 21.45 -19.66 -13.30
N PRO A 459 21.78 -18.53 -12.64
CA PRO A 459 20.80 -17.54 -12.25
C PRO A 459 20.24 -16.80 -13.47
N VAL A 460 19.01 -16.29 -13.34
CA VAL A 460 18.31 -15.56 -14.40
C VAL A 460 17.80 -14.24 -13.87
N LEU A 461 17.81 -13.21 -14.71
CA LEU A 461 17.23 -11.91 -14.42
C LEU A 461 15.85 -11.80 -15.04
N ILE A 462 14.91 -11.29 -14.24
CA ILE A 462 13.62 -10.80 -14.70
C ILE A 462 13.69 -9.27 -14.66
N LEU A 463 13.57 -8.63 -15.82
CA LEU A 463 13.68 -7.17 -15.98
C LEU A 463 12.27 -6.60 -16.16
N THR A 464 11.82 -5.75 -15.23
CA THR A 464 10.51 -5.08 -15.26
C THR A 464 10.65 -3.58 -15.49
N ARG A 465 9.59 -2.90 -15.96
CA ARG A 465 9.61 -1.43 -16.15
C ARG A 465 9.44 -0.64 -14.85
N PHE A 466 8.95 -1.30 -13.82
CA PHE A 466 8.72 -0.75 -12.49
C PHE A 466 9.42 -1.60 -11.42
N PRO A 467 9.82 -1.01 -10.28
CA PRO A 467 10.38 -1.77 -9.18
C PRO A 467 9.33 -2.74 -8.64
N LEU A 468 9.71 -4.01 -8.50
CA LEU A 468 8.92 -5.00 -7.79
C LEU A 468 9.17 -4.87 -6.28
N PRO A 469 8.17 -5.17 -5.43
CA PRO A 469 8.34 -5.13 -3.99
C PRO A 469 9.22 -6.32 -3.57
N GLU A 470 9.51 -6.42 -2.27
CA GLU A 470 10.13 -7.62 -1.75
C GLU A 470 9.26 -8.87 -2.01
N ILE A 471 9.91 -9.90 -2.56
CA ILE A 471 9.28 -11.19 -2.88
C ILE A 471 9.83 -12.23 -1.89
N PRO A 472 8.98 -12.86 -1.08
CA PRO A 472 9.42 -13.91 -0.16
C PRO A 472 9.96 -15.13 -0.93
N CYS A 473 10.86 -15.88 -0.30
CA CYS A 473 11.33 -17.15 -0.87
C CYS A 473 10.18 -18.16 -0.95
N PHE A 474 10.15 -18.97 -2.00
CA PHE A 474 9.13 -20.01 -2.18
C PHE A 474 9.71 -21.25 -2.87
N SER A 475 9.01 -22.38 -2.73
CA SER A 475 9.44 -23.67 -3.28
C SER A 475 8.89 -23.91 -4.68
N VAL A 476 9.70 -24.50 -5.55
CA VAL A 476 9.27 -25.12 -6.82
C VAL A 476 9.68 -26.59 -6.83
N PHE A 477 8.82 -27.45 -7.36
CA PHE A 477 8.92 -28.90 -7.28
C PHE A 477 9.24 -29.47 -8.66
N SER A 478 10.41 -30.10 -8.81
CA SER A 478 10.78 -30.78 -10.06
C SER A 478 10.29 -32.22 -10.09
N SER A 479 10.16 -32.85 -8.93
CA SER A 479 9.61 -34.20 -8.75
C SER A 479 9.18 -34.41 -7.29
N ALA A 480 8.52 -35.53 -6.98
CA ALA A 480 7.98 -35.81 -5.64
C ALA A 480 9.00 -35.64 -4.50
N ASP A 481 10.27 -35.96 -4.76
CA ASP A 481 11.33 -35.98 -3.73
C ASP A 481 12.25 -34.76 -3.80
N TYR A 482 12.13 -33.90 -4.83
CA TYR A 482 13.06 -32.80 -5.07
C TYR A 482 12.33 -31.46 -5.27
N HIS A 483 12.60 -30.54 -4.34
CA HIS A 483 12.17 -29.16 -4.39
C HIS A 483 13.36 -28.20 -4.38
N TYR A 484 13.21 -27.05 -5.01
CA TYR A 484 14.18 -25.97 -5.04
C TYR A 484 13.59 -24.74 -4.37
N SER A 485 14.37 -24.08 -3.53
CA SER A 485 13.99 -22.80 -2.94
C SER A 485 14.35 -21.67 -3.91
N VAL A 486 13.33 -21.03 -4.46
CA VAL A 486 13.49 -19.84 -5.30
C VAL A 486 13.74 -18.64 -4.41
N ARG A 487 14.89 -17.99 -4.60
CA ARG A 487 15.22 -16.73 -3.95
C ARG A 487 15.26 -15.62 -4.98
N CYS A 488 14.62 -14.50 -4.64
CA CYS A 488 14.48 -13.33 -5.49
C CYS A 488 15.19 -12.14 -4.83
N LEU A 489 16.19 -11.55 -5.50
CA LEU A 489 16.93 -10.39 -5.01
C LEU A 489 16.70 -9.17 -5.91
N ARG A 490 16.32 -8.05 -5.29
CA ARG A 490 16.14 -6.77 -5.98
C ARG A 490 17.50 -6.14 -6.29
N CYS A 491 17.73 -5.78 -7.54
CA CYS A 491 18.98 -5.16 -7.97
C CYS A 491 18.82 -3.68 -8.30
N ALA A 492 19.93 -2.96 -8.48
CA ALA A 492 19.90 -1.57 -8.92
C ALA A 492 19.29 -1.45 -10.33
N PRO A 493 18.54 -0.36 -10.62
CA PRO A 493 17.95 -0.17 -11.93
C PRO A 493 19.00 0.01 -13.03
N VAL A 494 18.74 -0.56 -14.20
CA VAL A 494 19.64 -0.54 -15.36
C VAL A 494 19.02 0.32 -16.46
N VAL A 495 19.82 1.23 -17.02
CA VAL A 495 19.44 2.02 -18.20
C VAL A 495 19.83 1.26 -19.45
N ILE A 496 18.86 1.02 -20.34
CA ILE A 496 19.01 0.18 -21.52
C ILE A 496 18.74 1.03 -22.77
N ASN A 497 19.60 0.90 -23.79
CA ASN A 497 19.39 1.57 -25.06
C ASN A 497 18.39 0.81 -25.97
N GLU A 498 17.91 1.43 -27.05
CA GLU A 498 16.91 0.81 -27.92
C GLU A 498 17.39 -0.48 -28.60
N GLU A 499 18.69 -0.56 -28.94
CA GLU A 499 19.29 -1.77 -29.53
C GLU A 499 19.30 -2.95 -28.55
N GLN A 500 19.75 -2.71 -27.33
CA GLN A 500 19.74 -3.69 -26.24
C GLN A 500 18.32 -4.13 -25.90
N LEU A 501 17.36 -3.20 -25.88
CA LEU A 501 15.95 -3.52 -25.67
C LEU A 501 15.41 -4.40 -26.80
N GLY A 502 15.80 -4.15 -28.05
CA GLY A 502 15.48 -5.00 -29.19
C GLY A 502 16.08 -6.40 -29.08
N LEU A 503 17.32 -6.53 -28.60
CA LEU A 503 17.96 -7.81 -28.33
C LEU A 503 17.24 -8.58 -27.21
N LEU A 504 16.92 -7.92 -26.09
CA LEU A 504 16.17 -8.50 -24.98
C LEU A 504 14.77 -8.98 -25.41
N HIS A 505 14.08 -8.20 -26.25
CA HIS A 505 12.78 -8.57 -26.81
C HIS A 505 12.87 -9.85 -27.63
N ARG A 506 13.80 -9.92 -28.59
CA ARG A 506 14.00 -11.11 -29.44
C ARG A 506 14.40 -12.33 -28.63
N TYR A 507 15.32 -12.15 -27.67
CA TYR A 507 15.75 -13.22 -26.78
C TYR A 507 14.58 -13.76 -25.93
N THR A 508 13.82 -12.87 -25.29
CA THR A 508 12.66 -13.23 -24.45
C THR A 508 11.60 -13.96 -25.26
N LEU A 509 11.26 -13.47 -26.46
CA LEU A 509 10.33 -14.14 -27.36
C LEU A 509 10.81 -15.52 -27.75
N ARG A 510 12.10 -15.64 -28.12
CA ARG A 510 12.67 -16.94 -28.50
C ARG A 510 12.65 -17.92 -27.33
N LEU A 511 12.98 -17.47 -26.13
CA LEU A 511 12.91 -18.30 -24.93
C LEU A 511 11.48 -18.75 -24.67
N ALA A 512 10.50 -17.85 -24.75
CA ALA A 512 9.08 -18.17 -24.56
C ALA A 512 8.56 -19.17 -25.61
N ARG A 513 8.91 -18.99 -26.90
CA ARG A 513 8.61 -19.94 -27.97
C ARG A 513 9.27 -21.29 -27.74
N ALA A 514 10.51 -21.29 -27.24
CA ALA A 514 11.25 -22.51 -26.94
C ALA A 514 10.66 -23.31 -25.76
N LEU A 515 10.15 -22.62 -24.74
CA LEU A 515 9.51 -23.25 -23.58
C LEU A 515 8.08 -23.72 -23.88
N THR A 516 7.29 -22.89 -24.57
CA THR A 516 5.88 -23.20 -24.85
C THR A 516 5.69 -24.07 -26.09
N ASN A 517 6.69 -24.15 -26.96
CA ASN A 517 6.60 -24.75 -28.29
C ASN A 517 5.41 -24.21 -29.11
N ARG A 518 5.08 -22.93 -28.93
CA ARG A 518 3.99 -22.22 -29.61
C ARG A 518 4.51 -21.00 -30.32
N GLU A 519 3.86 -20.66 -31.43
CA GLU A 519 4.09 -19.40 -32.10
C GLU A 519 3.54 -18.26 -31.23
N LEU A 520 4.44 -17.37 -30.82
CA LEU A 520 4.13 -16.21 -29.99
C LEU A 520 4.63 -14.96 -30.71
N VAL A 521 3.74 -13.98 -30.91
CA VAL A 521 4.06 -12.71 -31.56
C VAL A 521 3.61 -11.61 -30.61
N PHE A 522 4.57 -10.86 -30.07
CA PHE A 522 4.32 -9.71 -29.21
C PHE A 522 5.20 -8.55 -29.62
N SER A 523 4.69 -7.33 -29.54
CA SER A 523 5.51 -6.12 -29.70
C SER A 523 6.38 -5.88 -28.45
N THR A 524 7.41 -5.04 -28.57
CA THR A 524 8.30 -4.70 -27.44
C THR A 524 7.54 -4.09 -26.24
N HIS A 525 6.45 -3.37 -26.50
CA HIS A 525 5.65 -2.69 -25.48
C HIS A 525 4.59 -3.61 -24.84
N GLU A 526 4.19 -4.69 -25.50
CA GLU A 526 3.23 -5.67 -24.98
C GLU A 526 3.85 -6.64 -23.96
N LEU A 527 5.17 -6.87 -24.01
CA LEU A 527 5.83 -7.73 -23.03
C LEU A 527 5.84 -7.09 -21.64
N LEU A 528 5.33 -7.82 -20.65
CA LEU A 528 5.28 -7.38 -19.25
C LEU A 528 6.67 -7.31 -18.60
N TYR A 529 7.57 -8.20 -19.02
CA TYR A 529 8.93 -8.30 -18.50
C TYR A 529 9.85 -8.90 -19.56
N PHE A 530 11.16 -8.74 -19.36
CA PHE A 530 12.20 -9.33 -20.21
C PHE A 530 13.05 -10.30 -19.39
N PHE A 531 13.54 -11.36 -20.04
CA PHE A 531 14.49 -12.28 -19.42
C PHE A 531 15.90 -11.97 -19.88
N SER A 532 16.87 -12.17 -18.99
CA SER A 532 18.28 -12.10 -19.33
C SER A 532 19.08 -13.16 -18.58
N PRO A 533 19.99 -13.89 -19.25
CA PRO A 533 20.99 -14.70 -18.58
C PRO A 533 22.02 -13.81 -17.87
N VAL A 534 22.69 -14.39 -16.88
CA VAL A 534 23.81 -13.77 -16.15
C VAL A 534 25.10 -14.47 -16.56
N CYS A 535 26.18 -13.73 -16.80
CA CYS A 535 27.49 -14.32 -17.10
C CYS A 535 27.93 -15.27 -15.96
N ASN A 536 28.23 -16.52 -16.31
CA ASN A 536 28.29 -17.66 -15.38
C ASN A 536 29.50 -17.64 -14.42
N THR A 537 29.34 -18.31 -13.27
CA THR A 537 30.32 -18.86 -12.29
C THR A 537 30.75 -18.14 -10.99
N SER A 538 30.44 -16.89 -10.67
CA SER A 538 30.92 -16.30 -9.38
C SER A 538 29.87 -15.71 -8.44
N VAL A 539 28.58 -15.65 -8.81
CA VAL A 539 27.58 -15.10 -7.88
C VAL A 539 27.16 -16.20 -6.89
N LYS A 540 28.01 -16.44 -5.89
CA LYS A 540 27.59 -17.19 -4.70
C LYS A 540 26.66 -16.28 -3.90
N MET A 541 25.46 -16.76 -3.61
CA MET A 541 24.48 -16.02 -2.79
C MET A 541 25.02 -15.67 -1.41
N GLU A 542 26.01 -16.42 -0.91
CA GLU A 542 26.73 -16.15 0.35
C GLU A 542 27.49 -14.81 0.34
N GLU A 543 27.78 -14.24 -0.84
CA GLU A 543 28.47 -12.96 -1.01
C GLU A 543 27.51 -11.78 -1.23
N LEU A 544 26.21 -12.06 -1.41
CA LEU A 544 25.21 -11.00 -1.62
C LEU A 544 24.71 -10.49 -0.26
N PRO A 545 24.64 -9.17 -0.06
CA PRO A 545 24.20 -8.60 1.20
C PRO A 545 22.76 -9.03 1.51
N GLU A 546 22.54 -9.61 2.69
CA GLU A 546 21.20 -9.94 3.22
C GLU A 546 20.40 -8.69 3.61
N ASN A 547 21.00 -7.51 3.47
CA ASN A 547 20.36 -6.25 3.80
C ASN A 547 19.21 -5.94 2.82
N LYS A 548 17.98 -5.85 3.35
CA LYS A 548 16.76 -5.44 2.61
C LYS A 548 16.95 -4.14 1.81
N TRP A 549 17.88 -3.29 2.23
CA TRP A 549 18.16 -1.99 1.62
C TRP A 549 19.28 -1.98 0.59
N SER A 550 20.06 -3.07 0.47
CA SER A 550 21.11 -3.14 -0.55
C SER A 550 20.51 -3.45 -1.92
N ARG A 551 21.05 -2.79 -2.95
CA ARG A 551 20.66 -2.95 -4.36
C ARG A 551 21.94 -3.15 -5.18
N PRO A 552 22.41 -4.39 -5.35
CA PRO A 552 23.64 -4.63 -6.09
C PRO A 552 23.49 -4.18 -7.55
N ASP A 553 24.52 -3.52 -8.08
CA ASP A 553 24.60 -3.23 -9.51
C ASP A 553 25.01 -4.50 -10.27
N ILE A 554 24.14 -4.91 -11.19
CA ILE A 554 24.31 -6.11 -12.02
C ILE A 554 24.43 -5.77 -13.51
N SER A 555 24.48 -4.49 -13.87
CA SER A 555 24.49 -4.03 -15.26
C SER A 555 25.62 -4.67 -16.09
N SER A 556 26.79 -4.83 -15.48
CA SER A 556 27.98 -5.46 -16.05
C SER A 556 27.92 -6.99 -16.11
N ARG A 557 26.96 -7.61 -15.41
CA ARG A 557 26.80 -9.07 -15.32
C ARG A 557 25.78 -9.64 -16.31
N ILE A 558 25.08 -8.79 -17.04
CA ILE A 558 24.17 -9.18 -18.12
C ILE A 558 25.00 -9.77 -19.28
N ASP A 559 24.70 -11.01 -19.67
CA ASP A 559 25.41 -11.67 -20.77
C ASP A 559 24.88 -11.24 -22.14
N TRP A 560 25.27 -10.04 -22.55
CA TRP A 560 24.89 -9.48 -23.86
C TRP A 560 25.36 -10.32 -25.04
N ASN A 561 26.46 -11.07 -24.90
CA ASN A 561 26.97 -11.94 -25.95
C ASN A 561 26.06 -13.16 -26.14
N ALA A 562 25.67 -13.80 -25.04
CA ALA A 562 24.72 -14.91 -25.08
C ALA A 562 23.34 -14.45 -25.60
N ILE A 563 22.86 -13.28 -25.16
CA ILE A 563 21.60 -12.69 -25.64
C ILE A 563 21.67 -12.44 -27.14
N LYS A 564 22.76 -11.84 -27.64
CA LYS A 564 22.93 -11.54 -29.06
C LYS A 564 22.97 -12.81 -29.91
N LEU A 565 23.76 -13.81 -29.50
CA LEU A 565 23.84 -15.11 -30.17
C LEU A 565 22.45 -15.77 -30.22
N ALA A 566 21.75 -15.80 -29.09
CA ALA A 566 20.40 -16.33 -28.99
C ALA A 566 19.32 -15.41 -29.62
N ALA A 567 19.60 -14.16 -29.96
CA ALA A 567 18.65 -13.32 -30.70
C ALA A 567 18.82 -13.50 -32.23
N GLU A 568 20.04 -13.73 -32.70
CA GLU A 568 20.39 -13.74 -34.12
C GLU A 568 20.42 -15.15 -34.74
N GLN A 569 20.89 -16.17 -34.01
CA GLN A 569 21.14 -17.50 -34.58
C GLN A 569 20.15 -18.55 -34.09
N LEU A 570 19.16 -18.92 -34.91
CA LEU A 570 18.13 -19.91 -34.54
C LEU A 570 18.69 -21.29 -34.14
N PHE A 571 19.80 -21.69 -34.73
CA PHE A 571 20.45 -22.97 -34.46
C PHE A 571 21.96 -22.76 -34.42
N THR A 572 22.61 -23.38 -33.45
CA THR A 572 24.07 -23.44 -33.38
C THR A 572 24.49 -24.88 -33.69
N PRO A 573 25.40 -25.09 -34.65
CA PRO A 573 25.87 -26.43 -34.96
C PRO A 573 26.57 -27.05 -33.74
N LEU A 574 26.29 -28.33 -33.50
CA LEU A 574 26.77 -29.09 -32.35
C LEU A 574 28.30 -29.26 -32.34
N VAL A 575 28.92 -29.27 -33.53
CA VAL A 575 30.35 -29.47 -33.73
C VAL A 575 30.90 -28.27 -34.50
N GLN A 576 31.77 -27.50 -33.87
CA GLN A 576 32.64 -26.54 -34.56
C GLN A 576 33.96 -27.24 -34.88
N GLU A 577 34.54 -27.00 -36.05
CA GLU A 577 35.78 -27.67 -36.47
C GLU A 577 36.91 -27.45 -35.44
N GLY A 578 37.34 -28.52 -34.76
CA GLY A 578 38.45 -28.51 -33.81
C GLY A 578 38.11 -28.46 -32.32
N SER A 579 36.83 -28.44 -31.92
CA SER A 579 36.43 -28.47 -30.50
C SER A 579 36.27 -29.90 -29.97
N ASN A 580 36.68 -30.14 -28.72
CA ASN A 580 36.46 -31.43 -28.05
C ASN A 580 34.95 -31.68 -27.87
N LEU A 581 34.42 -32.77 -28.45
CA LEU A 581 32.98 -33.06 -28.48
C LEU A 581 32.44 -33.13 -27.05
N ASP A 582 33.17 -33.80 -26.16
CA ASP A 582 32.76 -34.05 -24.78
C ASP A 582 32.53 -32.74 -23.99
N GLU A 583 33.41 -31.74 -24.16
CA GLU A 583 33.29 -30.45 -23.45
C GLU A 583 32.18 -29.56 -24.01
N ALA A 584 31.98 -29.58 -25.34
CA ALA A 584 30.91 -28.83 -26.00
C ALA A 584 29.52 -29.43 -25.73
N LEU A 585 29.49 -30.69 -25.30
CA LEU A 585 28.28 -31.47 -25.11
C LEU A 585 27.82 -31.56 -23.66
N ILE A 586 28.70 -31.29 -22.69
CA ILE A 586 28.28 -31.04 -21.31
C ILE A 586 27.23 -29.91 -21.37
N ASP A 587 26.01 -30.24 -20.95
CA ASP A 587 24.91 -29.28 -20.75
C ASP A 587 24.24 -28.68 -22.00
N ALA A 588 24.39 -29.33 -23.15
CA ALA A 588 23.69 -28.95 -24.38
C ALA A 588 22.20 -29.38 -24.41
N VAL A 589 21.34 -28.51 -24.95
CA VAL A 589 19.97 -28.86 -25.36
C VAL A 589 19.94 -29.04 -26.86
N ILE A 590 19.55 -30.22 -27.31
CA ILE A 590 19.51 -30.58 -28.73
C ILE A 590 18.09 -30.62 -29.26
N GLN A 591 17.97 -30.42 -30.57
CA GLN A 591 16.70 -30.50 -31.31
C GLN A 591 16.83 -31.51 -32.44
N ASP A 592 15.74 -32.25 -32.68
CA ASP A 592 15.70 -33.29 -33.70
C ASP A 592 15.77 -32.72 -35.14
N ARG A 593 15.29 -31.49 -35.33
CA ARG A 593 15.11 -30.87 -36.65
C ARG A 593 15.53 -29.42 -36.65
N TRP A 594 15.96 -28.94 -37.82
CA TRP A 594 16.22 -27.52 -38.11
C TRP A 594 14.90 -26.72 -38.27
N VAL A 595 13.97 -26.92 -37.35
CA VAL A 595 12.66 -26.26 -37.30
C VAL A 595 12.44 -25.78 -35.88
N GLU A 596 11.97 -24.53 -35.72
CA GLU A 596 11.85 -23.86 -34.41
C GLU A 596 10.94 -24.61 -33.44
N PHE A 597 9.83 -25.16 -33.94
CA PHE A 597 8.80 -25.85 -33.16
C PHE A 597 8.95 -27.36 -33.24
N THR A 598 9.85 -27.91 -32.41
CA THR A 598 10.10 -29.34 -32.32
C THR A 598 10.46 -29.74 -30.89
N ASN A 599 10.42 -31.04 -30.61
CA ASN A 599 10.80 -31.56 -29.31
C ASN A 599 12.28 -31.26 -29.04
N ARG A 600 12.55 -30.89 -27.79
CA ARG A 600 13.89 -30.62 -27.29
C ARG A 600 14.30 -31.77 -26.40
N TYR A 601 15.59 -32.08 -26.40
CA TYR A 601 16.14 -33.17 -25.62
C TYR A 601 17.33 -32.64 -24.82
N ASN A 602 17.40 -33.05 -23.55
CA ASN A 602 18.61 -32.86 -22.76
C ASN A 602 19.61 -33.93 -23.20
N LEU A 603 20.86 -33.51 -23.40
CA LEU A 603 21.94 -34.46 -23.59
C LEU A 603 22.23 -35.19 -22.27
N VAL A 604 22.24 -36.52 -22.29
CA VAL A 604 22.62 -37.36 -21.15
C VAL A 604 24.08 -37.78 -21.25
N GLY A 605 24.52 -38.14 -22.46
CA GLY A 605 25.91 -38.53 -22.70
C GLY A 605 26.17 -38.93 -24.15
N ILE A 606 27.43 -39.22 -24.45
CA ILE A 606 27.88 -39.69 -25.77
C ILE A 606 28.16 -41.18 -25.65
N ARG A 607 27.54 -41.96 -26.52
CA ARG A 607 27.67 -43.41 -26.60
C ARG A 607 28.63 -43.77 -27.72
N SER A 608 29.93 -43.76 -27.42
CA SER A 608 30.98 -44.17 -28.36
C SER A 608 30.95 -45.67 -28.70
N ASP A 609 30.24 -46.46 -27.89
CA ASP A 609 29.98 -47.88 -28.11
C ASP A 609 28.87 -48.14 -29.15
N LEU A 610 28.07 -47.12 -29.48
CA LEU A 610 26.97 -47.20 -30.42
C LEU A 610 27.21 -46.32 -31.63
N THR A 611 26.83 -46.82 -32.80
CA THR A 611 26.89 -46.11 -34.09
C THR A 611 25.53 -46.19 -34.78
N PRO A 612 25.25 -45.36 -35.80
CA PRO A 612 24.04 -45.47 -36.61
C PRO A 612 23.77 -46.86 -37.20
N LEU A 613 24.81 -47.68 -37.40
CA LEU A 613 24.72 -49.06 -37.90
C LEU A 613 24.43 -50.10 -36.80
N SER A 614 24.42 -49.69 -35.53
CA SER A 614 24.13 -50.56 -34.39
C SER A 614 22.64 -50.95 -34.35
N LYS A 615 22.34 -52.10 -33.74
CA LYS A 615 20.97 -52.63 -33.65
C LYS A 615 20.11 -51.81 -32.69
N ASN A 616 18.89 -51.49 -33.10
CA ASN A 616 17.92 -50.79 -32.25
C ASN A 616 17.24 -51.76 -31.27
N PRO A 617 17.31 -51.56 -29.94
CA PRO A 617 16.63 -52.41 -28.96
C PRO A 617 15.11 -52.24 -28.96
N GLU A 618 14.57 -51.09 -29.39
CA GLU A 618 13.13 -50.79 -29.35
C GLU A 618 12.35 -51.32 -30.57
N SER A 619 13.05 -51.62 -31.66
CA SER A 619 12.45 -52.19 -32.87
C SER A 619 13.24 -53.42 -33.31
N PRO A 620 12.84 -54.62 -32.85
CA PRO A 620 13.58 -55.85 -33.16
C PRO A 620 13.50 -56.25 -34.63
N ASP A 621 12.54 -55.70 -35.38
CA ASP A 621 12.28 -55.99 -36.80
C ASP A 621 13.21 -55.24 -37.75
N GLU A 622 13.86 -54.16 -37.31
CA GLU A 622 14.76 -53.36 -38.14
C GLU A 622 16.24 -53.63 -37.75
N PRO A 623 17.14 -53.86 -38.73
CA PRO A 623 18.53 -54.26 -38.47
C PRO A 623 19.38 -53.21 -37.75
N SER A 624 19.11 -51.92 -38.00
CA SER A 624 19.93 -50.81 -37.50
C SER A 624 19.13 -49.52 -37.24
N PHE A 625 19.67 -48.61 -36.42
CA PHE A 625 19.10 -47.27 -36.22
C PHE A 625 18.99 -46.47 -37.54
N MET A 626 19.95 -46.62 -38.44
CA MET A 626 19.95 -46.00 -39.76
C MET A 626 18.76 -46.45 -40.61
N GLU A 627 18.49 -47.75 -40.65
CA GLU A 627 17.34 -48.29 -41.39
C GLU A 627 16.02 -47.85 -40.77
N PHE A 628 15.94 -47.82 -39.44
CA PHE A 628 14.80 -47.25 -38.72
C PHE A 628 14.50 -45.80 -39.11
N CYS A 629 15.54 -44.96 -39.24
CA CYS A 629 15.39 -43.60 -39.74
C CYS A 629 14.94 -43.54 -41.21
N LYS A 630 15.48 -44.40 -42.08
CA LYS A 630 15.10 -44.47 -43.52
C LYS A 630 13.63 -44.86 -43.70
N THR A 631 13.12 -45.81 -42.93
CA THR A 631 11.71 -46.25 -43.02
C THR A 631 10.74 -45.15 -42.58
N ARG A 632 11.10 -44.39 -41.53
CA ARG A 632 10.18 -43.41 -40.91
C ARG A 632 10.30 -41.97 -41.43
N ARG A 633 11.46 -41.56 -41.95
CA ARG A 633 11.66 -40.18 -42.47
C ARG A 633 11.51 -40.13 -43.98
N LYS A 634 10.51 -39.37 -44.44
CA LYS A 634 10.38 -39.02 -45.86
C LYS A 634 11.55 -38.12 -46.27
N ASN A 635 12.23 -38.44 -47.36
CA ASN A 635 13.37 -37.70 -47.92
C ASN A 635 14.62 -37.67 -47.02
N PHE A 636 14.97 -38.80 -46.40
CA PHE A 636 16.21 -38.91 -45.65
C PHE A 636 17.40 -39.22 -46.59
N ASP A 637 18.28 -38.24 -46.78
CA ASP A 637 19.44 -38.33 -47.70
C ASP A 637 20.63 -39.14 -47.13
N GLY A 638 20.48 -39.73 -45.94
CA GLY A 638 21.56 -40.43 -45.23
C GLY A 638 22.35 -39.52 -44.29
N LEU A 639 23.35 -40.10 -43.62
CA LEU A 639 24.30 -39.36 -42.77
C LEU A 639 25.61 -39.14 -43.54
N LYS A 640 26.30 -38.03 -43.26
CA LYS A 640 27.63 -37.76 -43.81
C LYS A 640 28.70 -38.71 -43.26
N ASP A 641 28.50 -39.17 -42.03
CA ASP A 641 29.36 -40.13 -41.34
C ASP A 641 28.47 -41.20 -40.69
N GLU A 642 28.62 -42.45 -41.14
CA GLU A 642 27.89 -43.60 -40.61
C GLU A 642 28.60 -44.24 -39.40
N SER A 643 29.84 -43.82 -39.12
CA SER A 643 30.67 -44.29 -38.00
C SER A 643 30.66 -43.36 -36.79
N GLN A 644 29.93 -42.24 -36.87
CA GLN A 644 29.84 -41.27 -35.78
C GLN A 644 29.24 -41.91 -34.50
N PRO A 645 29.68 -41.47 -33.30
CA PRO A 645 29.11 -41.94 -32.05
C PRO A 645 27.65 -41.50 -31.90
N MET A 646 26.84 -42.32 -31.22
CA MET A 646 25.46 -41.97 -30.92
C MET A 646 25.36 -41.06 -29.70
N ILE A 647 24.30 -40.26 -29.67
CA ILE A 647 23.99 -39.37 -28.54
C ILE A 647 22.86 -40.00 -27.71
N GLU A 648 23.10 -40.14 -26.42
CA GLU A 648 22.06 -40.47 -25.44
C GLU A 648 21.36 -39.18 -25.02
N ALA A 649 20.04 -39.13 -25.21
CA ALA A 649 19.26 -37.93 -24.94
C ALA A 649 17.94 -38.26 -24.25
N SER A 650 17.56 -37.45 -23.26
CA SER A 650 16.27 -37.56 -22.57
C SER A 650 15.33 -36.47 -23.06
N ILE A 651 14.06 -36.81 -23.30
CA ILE A 651 13.05 -35.84 -23.73
C ILE A 651 12.86 -34.76 -22.65
N ILE A 652 12.88 -33.48 -23.06
CA ILE A 652 12.43 -32.40 -22.19
C ILE A 652 10.90 -32.48 -22.10
N PRO A 653 10.33 -32.63 -20.90
CA PRO A 653 8.89 -32.72 -20.75
C PRO A 653 8.22 -31.40 -21.20
N PRO A 654 6.96 -31.47 -21.67
CA PRO A 654 6.19 -30.27 -21.95
C PRO A 654 6.05 -29.43 -20.67
N LEU A 655 5.79 -28.13 -20.82
CA LEU A 655 5.64 -27.23 -19.68
C LEU A 655 4.56 -27.75 -18.71
N VAL A 656 4.96 -28.06 -17.48
CA VAL A 656 4.09 -28.45 -16.37
C VAL A 656 4.17 -27.37 -15.31
N ASP A 657 3.09 -27.17 -14.55
CA ASP A 657 3.17 -26.35 -13.36
C ASP A 657 4.00 -27.06 -12.28
N LEU A 658 5.12 -26.45 -11.91
CA LEU A 658 6.06 -26.90 -10.89
C LEU A 658 5.80 -26.27 -9.52
N LEU A 659 4.66 -25.63 -9.30
CA LEU A 659 4.27 -25.08 -8.00
C LEU A 659 3.60 -26.10 -7.09
N ASN A 660 3.09 -27.21 -7.65
CA ASN A 660 2.35 -28.22 -6.90
C ASN A 660 3.28 -29.35 -6.40
N PRO A 661 3.27 -29.69 -5.10
CA PRO A 661 4.03 -30.82 -4.57
C PRO A 661 3.48 -32.20 -4.99
N ILE A 662 2.25 -32.29 -5.50
CA ILE A 662 1.61 -33.57 -5.84
C ILE A 662 2.10 -34.05 -7.23
N PRO A 663 2.75 -35.22 -7.32
CA PRO A 663 3.38 -35.65 -8.57
C PRO A 663 2.36 -36.03 -9.64
N LYS A 664 2.61 -35.59 -10.87
CA LYS A 664 2.23 -36.39 -12.05
C LYS A 664 3.34 -37.43 -12.24
N PRO A 665 3.04 -38.72 -12.40
CA PRO A 665 4.06 -39.76 -12.54
C PRO A 665 4.80 -39.56 -13.87
N TYR A 666 5.98 -38.93 -13.83
CA TYR A 666 6.89 -38.92 -14.96
C TYR A 666 7.99 -39.95 -14.69
N ARG A 667 8.00 -41.00 -15.51
CA ARG A 667 9.12 -41.94 -15.60
C ARG A 667 10.08 -41.35 -16.62
N ASP A 668 11.16 -40.74 -16.15
CA ASP A 668 12.52 -41.05 -16.59
C ASP A 668 13.50 -40.10 -15.95
N ARG A 669 14.58 -40.69 -15.42
CA ARG A 669 15.64 -40.03 -14.68
C ARG A 669 16.81 -39.77 -15.63
N ALA A 670 17.33 -38.56 -15.62
CA ALA A 670 18.73 -38.30 -15.90
C ALA A 670 19.32 -37.63 -14.64
N GLU A 671 20.35 -38.24 -14.07
CA GLU A 671 21.12 -37.67 -12.96
C GLU A 671 21.83 -36.38 -13.43
N VAL A 672 21.89 -35.41 -12.54
CA VAL A 672 22.07 -33.98 -12.82
C VAL A 672 23.54 -33.65 -13.05
N THR A 673 23.87 -33.13 -14.23
CA THR A 673 25.13 -32.42 -14.52
C THR A 673 24.98 -30.89 -14.44
N ASP A 674 26.06 -30.24 -14.01
CA ASP A 674 26.14 -28.86 -13.56
C ASP A 674 26.40 -27.85 -14.69
N LYS A 675 25.37 -27.07 -15.08
CA LYS A 675 25.38 -25.70 -15.67
C LYS A 675 24.39 -25.56 -16.85
N VAL A 676 23.15 -25.11 -16.64
CA VAL A 676 22.28 -24.77 -17.79
C VAL A 676 21.37 -23.56 -17.56
N ASN A 677 21.47 -22.56 -18.45
CA ASN A 677 20.51 -21.44 -18.57
C ASN A 677 19.09 -21.92 -18.96
N PHE A 678 18.99 -22.94 -19.83
CA PHE A 678 17.70 -23.48 -20.29
C PHE A 678 16.98 -24.34 -19.24
N ARG A 679 17.69 -25.07 -18.36
CA ARG A 679 17.05 -25.80 -17.25
C ARG A 679 16.43 -24.82 -16.25
N THR A 680 17.15 -23.77 -15.88
CA THR A 680 16.56 -22.67 -15.08
C THR A 680 15.35 -22.05 -15.79
N ALA A 681 15.41 -21.90 -17.12
CA ALA A 681 14.31 -21.36 -17.90
C ALA A 681 13.01 -22.17 -17.83
N GLN A 682 13.09 -23.50 -17.63
CA GLN A 682 11.90 -24.35 -17.47
C GLN A 682 11.07 -24.01 -16.22
N PHE A 683 11.70 -23.45 -15.19
CA PHE A 683 11.03 -23.00 -13.97
C PHE A 683 10.40 -21.60 -14.11
N LEU A 684 10.80 -20.81 -15.11
CA LEU A 684 10.36 -19.41 -15.23
C LEU A 684 8.84 -19.24 -15.33
N PRO A 685 8.08 -20.08 -16.04
CA PRO A 685 6.62 -19.94 -16.07
C PRO A 685 5.97 -20.10 -14.70
N SER A 686 6.39 -21.10 -13.90
CA SER A 686 5.92 -21.27 -12.52
C SER A 686 6.38 -20.13 -11.61
N ILE A 687 7.62 -19.66 -11.76
CA ILE A 687 8.16 -18.52 -11.00
C ILE A 687 7.37 -17.23 -11.30
N THR A 688 7.13 -16.92 -12.58
CA THR A 688 6.40 -15.71 -12.99
C THR A 688 4.91 -15.75 -12.65
N HIS A 689 4.31 -16.95 -12.67
CA HIS A 689 2.96 -17.16 -12.15
C HIS A 689 2.90 -16.92 -10.64
N ARG A 690 3.81 -17.51 -9.86
CA ARG A 690 3.89 -17.28 -8.40
C ARG A 690 4.16 -15.81 -8.05
N LEU A 691 5.01 -15.13 -8.82
CA LEU A 691 5.24 -13.69 -8.67
C LEU A 691 3.93 -12.91 -8.84
N SER A 692 3.12 -13.26 -9.85
CA SER A 692 1.83 -12.60 -10.06
C SER A 692 0.87 -12.84 -8.90
N ASP A 693 0.83 -14.04 -8.33
CA ASP A 693 -0.01 -14.37 -7.18
C ASP A 693 0.41 -13.61 -5.91
N ILE A 694 1.73 -13.48 -5.67
CA ILE A 694 2.27 -12.69 -4.55
C ILE A 694 1.90 -11.21 -4.71
N LEU A 695 2.00 -10.66 -5.92
CA LEU A 695 1.64 -9.27 -6.19
C LEU A 695 0.13 -9.02 -6.00
N LEU A 696 -0.73 -9.96 -6.41
CA LEU A 696 -2.16 -9.91 -6.13
C LEU A 696 -2.44 -9.91 -4.62
N ALA A 697 -1.80 -10.81 -3.86
CA ALA A 697 -1.99 -10.87 -2.41
C ALA A 697 -1.57 -9.55 -1.75
N LYS A 698 -0.46 -8.93 -2.17
CA LYS A 698 -0.02 -7.63 -1.68
C LYS A 698 -1.03 -6.52 -2.02
N GLN A 699 -1.50 -6.47 -3.27
CA GLN A 699 -2.51 -5.51 -3.71
C GLN A 699 -3.81 -5.65 -2.92
N LEU A 700 -4.27 -6.88 -2.66
CA LEU A 700 -5.47 -7.14 -1.86
C LEU A 700 -5.27 -6.78 -0.39
N ASN A 701 -4.10 -7.06 0.18
CA ASN A 701 -3.76 -6.68 1.55
C ASN A 701 -3.84 -5.17 1.73
N ASP A 702 -3.30 -4.44 0.76
CA ASP A 702 -3.28 -2.99 0.77
C ASP A 702 -4.69 -2.42 0.63
N ASN A 703 -5.45 -2.89 -0.36
CA ASN A 703 -6.77 -2.34 -0.70
C ASN A 703 -7.86 -2.65 0.33
N PHE A 704 -7.85 -3.86 0.90
CA PHE A 704 -8.94 -4.32 1.78
C PHE A 704 -8.55 -4.33 3.26
N PHE A 705 -7.25 -4.46 3.56
CA PHE A 705 -6.80 -4.71 4.92
C PHE A 705 -5.77 -3.67 5.40
N GLU A 706 -5.47 -2.63 4.63
CA GLU A 706 -4.49 -1.58 4.98
C GLU A 706 -3.13 -2.17 5.39
N ASN A 707 -2.71 -3.27 4.76
CA ASN A 707 -1.51 -4.05 5.10
C ASN A 707 -1.47 -4.61 6.54
N ARG A 708 -2.63 -4.74 7.20
CA ARG A 708 -2.71 -5.24 8.59
C ARG A 708 -2.59 -6.76 8.70
N ILE A 709 -2.82 -7.50 7.61
CA ILE A 709 -2.70 -8.96 7.60
C ILE A 709 -1.29 -9.34 7.15
N SER A 710 -0.69 -10.35 7.81
CA SER A 710 0.57 -10.92 7.32
C SER A 710 0.41 -11.41 5.87
N GLN A 711 1.30 -10.96 4.99
CA GLN A 711 1.28 -11.32 3.57
C GLN A 711 1.28 -12.85 3.36
N HIS A 712 1.98 -13.59 4.22
CA HIS A 712 2.00 -15.06 4.19
C HIS A 712 0.61 -15.67 4.45
N HIS A 713 -0.08 -15.21 5.49
CA HIS A 713 -1.42 -15.73 5.83
C HIS A 713 -2.45 -15.38 4.78
N LEU A 714 -2.40 -14.15 4.23
CA LEU A 714 -3.32 -13.75 3.17
C LEU A 714 -3.05 -14.54 1.88
N PHE A 715 -1.79 -14.73 1.53
CA PHE A 715 -1.40 -15.54 0.38
C PHE A 715 -1.91 -16.99 0.52
N GLU A 716 -1.70 -17.63 1.68
CA GLU A 716 -2.21 -18.98 1.97
C GLU A 716 -3.74 -19.06 1.91
N ALA A 717 -4.44 -18.02 2.36
CA ALA A 717 -5.90 -17.95 2.31
C ALA A 717 -6.45 -17.79 0.88
N LEU A 718 -5.75 -17.04 0.02
CA LEU A 718 -6.15 -16.77 -1.36
C LEU A 718 -5.78 -17.91 -2.32
N PHE A 719 -4.65 -18.55 -2.07
CA PHE A 719 -4.09 -19.63 -2.90
C PHE A 719 -3.92 -20.89 -2.05
N PRO A 720 -5.00 -21.56 -1.61
CA PRO A 720 -4.90 -22.85 -0.93
C PRO A 720 -4.33 -23.93 -1.87
N PRO A 721 -3.93 -25.13 -1.40
CA PRO A 721 -3.38 -26.23 -2.22
C PRO A 721 -4.25 -26.69 -3.40
N SER A 722 -5.57 -26.45 -3.38
CA SER A 722 -6.43 -26.59 -4.58
C SER A 722 -6.09 -25.59 -5.70
N ALA A 723 -5.24 -24.61 -5.39
CA ALA A 723 -4.58 -23.63 -6.24
C ALA A 723 -3.04 -23.77 -6.21
N GLU A 724 -2.52 -24.99 -6.01
CA GLU A 724 -1.11 -25.36 -6.27
C GLU A 724 -0.07 -24.72 -5.31
N THR A 725 -0.36 -24.72 -4.00
CA THR A 725 0.56 -24.29 -2.93
C THR A 725 0.88 -25.41 -1.93
N GLU A 726 1.98 -25.27 -1.18
CA GLU A 726 2.48 -26.25 -0.20
C GLU A 726 1.61 -26.34 1.08
N SER A 727 0.74 -25.35 1.29
CA SER A 727 -0.14 -25.24 2.45
C SER A 727 -1.17 -26.36 2.54
N SER A 728 -1.61 -26.75 3.74
CA SER A 728 -2.62 -27.81 3.92
C SER A 728 -4.00 -27.21 4.18
N TYR A 729 -4.81 -27.04 3.12
CA TYR A 729 -6.19 -26.56 3.20
C TYR A 729 -7.06 -27.44 4.11
N GLU A 730 -6.84 -28.76 4.09
CA GLU A 730 -7.60 -29.73 4.88
C GLU A 730 -7.55 -29.41 6.38
N ARG A 731 -6.42 -28.90 6.87
CA ARG A 731 -6.30 -28.45 8.26
C ARG A 731 -7.14 -27.22 8.56
N LEU A 732 -7.12 -26.22 7.68
CA LEU A 732 -7.89 -24.97 7.84
C LEU A 732 -9.39 -25.20 7.67
N GLU A 733 -9.80 -26.08 6.75
CA GLU A 733 -11.19 -26.50 6.58
C GLU A 733 -11.70 -27.22 7.83
N LEU A 734 -10.91 -28.15 8.37
CA LEU A 734 -11.26 -28.87 9.60
C LEU A 734 -11.38 -27.91 10.80
N LEU A 735 -10.45 -26.95 10.93
CA LEU A 735 -10.46 -25.96 12.00
C LEU A 735 -11.62 -24.97 11.85
N GLY A 736 -11.89 -24.49 10.63
CA GLY A 736 -13.04 -23.64 10.32
C GLY A 736 -14.37 -24.33 10.59
N LYS A 737 -14.49 -25.63 10.26
CA LYS A 737 -15.66 -26.44 10.58
C LYS A 737 -15.85 -26.61 12.08
N GLN A 738 -14.79 -26.87 12.85
CA GLN A 738 -14.86 -26.96 14.31
C GLN A 738 -15.18 -25.63 14.97
N TYR A 739 -14.59 -24.53 14.52
CA TYR A 739 -14.87 -23.18 15.03
C TYR A 739 -16.30 -22.75 14.75
N THR A 740 -16.80 -22.99 13.52
CA THR A 740 -18.20 -22.75 13.16
C THR A 740 -19.12 -23.57 14.04
N LEU A 741 -18.83 -24.86 14.22
CA LEU A 741 -19.62 -25.72 15.10
C LEU A 741 -19.63 -25.22 16.55
N PHE A 742 -18.50 -24.70 17.05
CA PHE A 742 -18.40 -24.11 18.38
C PHE A 742 -19.20 -22.80 18.53
N MET A 743 -19.07 -21.89 17.55
CA MET A 743 -19.78 -20.60 17.56
C MET A 743 -21.30 -20.75 17.42
N PHE A 744 -21.75 -21.75 16.67
CA PHE A 744 -23.17 -22.06 16.46
C PHE A 744 -23.70 -23.17 17.37
N SER A 745 -22.84 -23.72 18.24
CA SER A 745 -23.30 -24.59 19.33
C SER A 745 -24.02 -23.71 20.34
N PRO A 746 -25.28 -24.03 20.71
CA PRO A 746 -25.89 -23.39 21.86
C PRO A 746 -25.04 -23.75 23.08
N PHE A 747 -24.38 -22.75 23.68
CA PHE A 747 -23.78 -22.92 24.99
C PHE A 747 -24.90 -23.24 26.00
N PRO A 748 -24.74 -24.25 26.86
CA PRO A 748 -25.70 -24.55 27.92
C PRO A 748 -25.80 -23.43 28.97
#